data_AF-A0A7C8MXU4-F1
#
_entry.id   AF-A0A7C8MXU4-F1
#
_cell.length_a   1.000
_cell.length_b   1.000
_cell.length_c   1.000
_cell.angle_alpha   90.00
_cell.angle_beta   90.00
_cell.angle_gamma   90.00
#
_symmetry.space_group_name_H-M   'P 1'
#
loop_
_entity.id
_entity.type
_entity.pdbx_description
1 polymer ?
#
loop_
_entity_poly.entity_id
_entity_poly.type
_entity_poly.pdbx_seq_one_letter_code
_entity_poly.pdbx_strand_id
1 'polypeptide(L)'
;MPIKASSTIAAASASASDTPLAPAHFQKLRQRWKATVTGKHMRVNSDDVYYALSKLSGTAEQYIANMQPSRVHIWEDLSPIHSSVNFRKSYERLRTIAQSYSIPGSIHYHDLNVQETVIQSLDFIGSEIYNASVVQAKGENWWNFRIGAPLALVDIAILLYDDLTPRRRHDIGATIIKNIGSIGQRSLKGANRADICLALIGAGVITDEEAEVSRGRWCLSDKEYDGENSVFELVQSGEGLYEGGSYLSHEIFPYSGGYGVQHYYSLSKAVNVLSKSPYHINSTELGVTFTAINSTFSPVMWRGMMMGHIRGRDIARKSEPDAFWGNLFLQSLLYFADTELVPLKHRRFFKSVARSIWEAAPLPDLYGLNITQAFGMQKVLEERIPPAAPPIGTFATPMSDRIMHHRPEWAAALAMSSSRIGRYEALNHENLRPWYQGDGFLYVYTDRDPLHFSNDYWPTMDPYHTPGVTNGQNPQNPPAYKFTAHRDWAGGLDWRGTHGLAGLDALSTDKGSSAKKSWFFLLNSIIALGAGCAGLSGTEVHTTYESRNLPLSGSNFSINGEYQIMNPGWIKPWEETHAQIDWAYLDSFGGYVFLDKEPISFRREQRKGKWTDINQYPDYLGFSDPITREYLTIYRNHGIDPKDGRYAYALLPSASSEETREFATTPPVNITHNTPRLQAIQFNNTVMANFWSGGTIGYLTAVTPCSITWGYSGVEDKYLTISVSDPTQKATRIVLFLNDPDIGGVAERDDSIQLRWGRAGQTGSVTITINVEGTHGKTHRVSFERISWRGTLESLPWRPPVKETTTSTTTTASRRVRPAATKKPLVNNPTVTSAKIGHKPVTAKQKTGTVSKSSVGTVKTVKPVKPNLKTAEPSPRTSGYSTGTLRPEAVTTSSIPKSIPSPVSH
;
A
#
# COMPACT_ATOMS: atom_id res chain seq x y z
N MET A 1 31.73 21.63 0.44
CA MET A 1 32.18 20.80 -0.71
C MET A 1 33.29 19.89 -0.22
N PRO A 2 33.14 18.55 -0.28
CA PRO A 2 34.24 17.60 -0.31
C PRO A 2 34.57 17.18 -1.76
N ILE A 3 35.74 16.60 -1.97
CA ILE A 3 36.25 16.19 -3.28
C ILE A 3 35.68 14.81 -3.66
N LYS A 4 35.16 14.65 -4.89
CA LYS A 4 34.89 13.31 -5.45
C LYS A 4 36.21 12.60 -5.73
N ALA A 5 36.52 11.55 -4.97
CA ALA A 5 37.60 10.63 -5.32
C ALA A 5 37.21 9.86 -6.60
N SER A 6 38.00 9.97 -7.66
CA SER A 6 37.75 9.27 -8.92
C SER A 6 38.32 7.85 -8.86
N SER A 7 37.48 6.88 -8.50
CA SER A 7 37.78 5.46 -8.73
C SER A 7 37.43 5.10 -10.17
N THR A 8 38.42 5.19 -11.06
CA THR A 8 38.30 4.75 -12.46
C THR A 8 38.21 3.22 -12.56
N ILE A 9 37.05 2.68 -12.21
CA ILE A 9 36.64 1.35 -12.68
C ILE A 9 36.58 1.45 -14.21
N ALA A 10 37.45 0.70 -14.89
CA ALA A 10 37.41 0.62 -16.34
C ALA A 10 36.06 0.02 -16.74
N ALA A 11 35.19 0.85 -17.32
CA ALA A 11 33.89 0.41 -17.79
C ALA A 11 34.10 -0.56 -18.94
N ALA A 12 33.94 -1.86 -18.67
CA ALA A 12 33.76 -2.85 -19.70
C ALA A 12 32.44 -2.52 -20.41
N SER A 13 32.55 -1.75 -21.50
CA SER A 13 31.43 -1.42 -22.36
C SER A 13 30.89 -2.71 -22.96
N ALA A 14 29.85 -3.26 -22.34
CA ALA A 14 29.08 -4.36 -22.88
C ALA A 14 28.46 -3.86 -24.19
N SER A 15 29.12 -4.16 -25.30
CA SER A 15 28.60 -3.89 -26.63
C SER A 15 27.26 -4.59 -26.76
N ALA A 16 26.19 -3.81 -26.94
CA ALA A 16 25.02 -4.34 -27.60
C ALA A 16 25.51 -4.96 -28.92
N SER A 17 25.01 -6.15 -29.28
CA SER A 17 25.38 -6.73 -30.56
C SER A 17 24.79 -5.86 -31.66
N ASP A 18 25.64 -5.21 -32.47
CA ASP A 18 25.27 -4.42 -33.66
C ASP A 18 24.73 -5.30 -34.81
N THR A 19 24.01 -6.37 -34.46
CA THR A 19 23.36 -7.34 -35.35
C THR A 19 21.86 -7.09 -35.29
N PRO A 20 21.25 -6.52 -36.35
CA PRO A 20 19.82 -6.28 -36.42
C PRO A 20 18.96 -7.52 -36.13
N LEU A 21 17.72 -7.29 -35.71
CA LEU A 21 16.70 -8.31 -35.52
C LEU A 21 16.29 -8.92 -36.89
N ALA A 22 17.08 -9.90 -37.36
CA ALA A 22 16.65 -10.78 -38.44
C ALA A 22 15.27 -11.41 -38.14
N PRO A 23 14.44 -11.75 -39.16
CA PRO A 23 13.07 -12.27 -38.95
C PRO A 23 12.95 -13.47 -38.00
N ALA A 24 13.98 -14.33 -37.95
CA ALA A 24 14.05 -15.47 -37.03
C ALA A 24 14.18 -15.06 -35.55
N HIS A 25 14.53 -13.81 -35.22
CA HIS A 25 14.46 -13.26 -33.87
C HIS A 25 13.03 -12.88 -33.51
N PHE A 26 12.34 -12.11 -34.35
CA PHE A 26 10.93 -11.74 -34.12
C PHE A 26 10.01 -12.96 -33.98
N GLN A 27 10.21 -13.99 -34.81
CA GLN A 27 9.49 -15.27 -34.66
C GLN A 27 9.70 -15.90 -33.27
N LYS A 28 10.93 -15.89 -32.74
CA LYS A 28 11.23 -16.39 -31.38
C LYS A 28 10.63 -15.52 -30.29
N LEU A 29 10.62 -14.19 -30.46
CA LEU A 29 9.97 -13.25 -29.54
C LEU A 29 8.45 -13.50 -29.48
N ARG A 30 7.79 -13.69 -30.63
CA ARG A 30 6.37 -14.08 -30.70
C ARG A 30 6.09 -15.42 -30.05
N GLN A 31 6.88 -16.47 -30.35
CA GLN A 31 6.74 -17.79 -29.75
C GLN A 31 6.89 -17.76 -28.22
N ARG A 32 7.85 -16.99 -27.69
CA ARG A 32 8.02 -16.76 -26.25
C ARG A 32 6.84 -16.03 -25.64
N TRP A 33 6.40 -14.94 -26.26
CA TRP A 33 5.27 -14.16 -25.77
C TRP A 33 3.99 -15.00 -25.74
N LYS A 34 3.67 -15.73 -26.82
CA LYS A 34 2.54 -16.66 -26.88
C LYS A 34 2.63 -17.68 -25.74
N ALA A 35 3.75 -18.38 -25.58
CA ALA A 35 3.96 -19.31 -24.47
C ALA A 35 3.88 -18.67 -23.07
N THR A 36 4.17 -17.37 -22.94
CA THR A 36 4.04 -16.63 -21.67
C THR A 36 2.56 -16.34 -21.33
N VAL A 37 1.68 -16.20 -22.32
CA VAL A 37 0.24 -15.91 -22.12
C VAL A 37 -0.69 -17.11 -22.28
N THR A 38 -0.23 -18.21 -22.89
CA THR A 38 -0.97 -19.48 -22.97
C THR A 38 -0.52 -20.52 -21.94
N GLY A 39 0.65 -20.30 -21.33
CA GLY A 39 1.50 -21.40 -20.87
C GLY A 39 2.19 -22.09 -22.05
N LYS A 40 3.38 -22.64 -21.83
CA LYS A 40 4.04 -23.51 -22.82
C LYS A 40 3.16 -24.75 -23.06
N HIS A 41 3.14 -25.32 -24.27
CA HIS A 41 2.41 -26.54 -24.57
C HIS A 41 2.90 -27.72 -23.71
N MET A 42 2.26 -27.92 -22.56
CA MET A 42 2.47 -29.03 -21.63
C MET A 42 1.21 -29.90 -21.60
N ARG A 43 1.36 -31.16 -21.21
CA ARG A 43 0.20 -32.02 -20.99
C ARG A 43 -0.47 -31.57 -19.69
N VAL A 44 -1.78 -31.31 -19.75
CA VAL A 44 -2.63 -31.14 -18.57
C VAL A 44 -2.53 -32.43 -17.76
N ASN A 45 -1.97 -32.37 -16.55
CA ASN A 45 -1.79 -33.52 -15.67
C ASN A 45 -2.09 -33.23 -14.19
N SER A 46 -2.53 -32.01 -13.85
CA SER A 46 -3.02 -31.64 -12.52
C SER A 46 -4.42 -31.02 -12.59
N ASP A 47 -5.17 -31.18 -11.49
CA ASP A 47 -6.53 -30.67 -11.38
C ASP A 47 -6.57 -29.14 -11.41
N ASP A 48 -5.56 -28.44 -10.90
CA ASP A 48 -5.42 -26.98 -11.00
C ASP A 48 -5.43 -26.50 -12.46
N VAL A 49 -4.71 -27.20 -13.34
CA VAL A 49 -4.61 -26.83 -14.77
C VAL A 49 -5.91 -27.17 -15.49
N TYR A 50 -6.54 -28.30 -15.16
CA TYR A 50 -7.86 -28.64 -15.69
C TYR A 50 -8.93 -27.62 -15.26
N TYR A 51 -8.97 -27.27 -13.97
CA TYR A 51 -9.88 -26.24 -13.44
C TYR A 51 -9.61 -24.88 -14.06
N ALA A 52 -8.36 -24.42 -14.14
CA ALA A 52 -8.01 -23.13 -14.73
C ALA A 52 -8.34 -23.07 -16.24
N LEU A 53 -8.17 -24.16 -16.98
CA LEU A 53 -8.52 -24.27 -18.40
C LEU A 53 -10.03 -24.31 -18.61
N SER A 54 -10.76 -25.04 -17.76
CA SER A 54 -12.23 -25.08 -17.76
C SER A 54 -12.83 -23.70 -17.43
N LYS A 55 -12.31 -23.03 -16.40
CA LYS A 55 -12.67 -21.66 -15.99
C LYS A 55 -12.40 -20.65 -17.11
N LEU A 56 -11.26 -20.73 -17.80
CA LEU A 56 -10.97 -19.91 -18.98
C LEU A 56 -11.97 -20.20 -20.11
N SER A 57 -12.18 -21.47 -20.43
CA SER A 57 -13.07 -21.92 -21.52
C SER A 57 -14.50 -21.44 -21.31
N GLY A 58 -15.06 -21.65 -20.11
CA GLY A 58 -16.40 -21.21 -19.73
C GLY A 58 -16.53 -19.68 -19.64
N THR A 59 -15.48 -18.95 -19.28
CA THR A 59 -15.49 -17.48 -19.30
C THR A 59 -15.49 -16.95 -20.74
N ALA A 60 -14.71 -17.57 -21.63
CA ALA A 60 -14.71 -17.22 -23.05
C ALA A 60 -16.06 -17.54 -23.71
N GLU A 61 -16.64 -18.72 -23.42
CA GLU A 61 -17.99 -19.11 -23.83
C GLU A 61 -19.04 -18.07 -23.40
N GLN A 62 -19.03 -17.69 -22.11
CA GLN A 62 -19.93 -16.66 -21.60
C GLN A 62 -19.74 -15.30 -22.28
N TYR A 63 -18.52 -14.92 -22.66
CA TYR A 63 -18.31 -13.69 -23.42
C TYR A 63 -18.80 -13.80 -24.86
N ILE A 64 -18.58 -14.93 -25.55
CA ILE A 64 -19.07 -15.15 -26.92
C ILE A 64 -20.61 -15.16 -26.95
N ALA A 65 -21.24 -15.97 -26.08
CA ALA A 65 -22.69 -16.12 -26.02
C ALA A 65 -23.45 -14.84 -25.64
N ASN A 66 -22.80 -13.88 -24.97
CA ASN A 66 -23.37 -12.57 -24.62
C ASN A 66 -22.96 -11.43 -25.58
N MET A 67 -22.29 -11.72 -26.71
CA MET A 67 -22.05 -10.69 -27.73
C MET A 67 -23.37 -10.24 -28.38
N GLN A 68 -23.54 -8.93 -28.48
CA GLN A 68 -24.65 -8.29 -29.20
C GLN A 68 -24.08 -7.14 -30.06
N PRO A 69 -23.38 -7.42 -31.17
CA PRO A 69 -22.64 -6.40 -31.91
C PRO A 69 -23.56 -5.31 -32.48
N SER A 70 -23.29 -4.06 -32.12
CA SER A 70 -24.00 -2.86 -32.59
C SER A 70 -23.00 -1.72 -32.82
N ARG A 71 -23.46 -0.60 -33.42
CA ARG A 71 -22.60 0.58 -33.63
C ARG A 71 -22.08 1.22 -32.33
N VAL A 72 -22.59 0.84 -31.16
CA VAL A 72 -22.23 1.45 -29.87
C VAL A 72 -21.72 0.46 -28.83
N HIS A 73 -21.67 -0.85 -29.12
CA HIS A 73 -21.07 -1.87 -28.26
C HIS A 73 -20.86 -3.22 -28.96
N ILE A 74 -19.96 -4.05 -28.41
CA ILE A 74 -19.91 -5.50 -28.67
C ILE A 74 -20.72 -6.25 -27.60
N TRP A 75 -20.74 -5.73 -26.37
CA TRP A 75 -21.51 -6.23 -25.23
C TRP A 75 -22.33 -5.09 -24.62
N GLU A 76 -23.62 -5.29 -24.37
CA GLU A 76 -24.52 -4.24 -23.87
C GLU A 76 -24.03 -3.58 -22.57
N ASP A 77 -23.43 -4.34 -21.66
CA ASP A 77 -22.87 -3.85 -20.39
C ASP A 77 -21.57 -3.03 -20.54
N LEU A 78 -21.00 -2.99 -21.76
CA LEU A 78 -19.86 -2.14 -22.16
C LEU A 78 -20.31 -1.03 -23.13
N SER A 79 -21.54 -0.56 -23.00
CA SER A 79 -22.13 0.54 -23.77
C SER A 79 -22.02 1.89 -23.03
N PRO A 80 -21.72 3.02 -23.71
CA PRO A 80 -21.21 3.11 -25.07
C PRO A 80 -19.71 2.77 -25.13
N ILE A 81 -19.30 2.03 -26.16
CA ILE A 81 -17.92 1.55 -26.33
C ILE A 81 -16.89 2.67 -26.54
N HIS A 82 -17.33 3.86 -26.99
CA HIS A 82 -16.46 5.03 -27.13
C HIS A 82 -15.90 5.56 -25.80
N SER A 83 -16.45 5.19 -24.64
CA SER A 83 -15.80 5.51 -23.36
C SER A 83 -14.56 4.64 -23.16
N SER A 84 -13.48 5.21 -22.63
CA SER A 84 -12.18 4.53 -22.64
C SER A 84 -12.09 3.30 -21.73
N VAL A 85 -12.94 3.24 -20.70
CA VAL A 85 -13.11 2.02 -19.90
C VAL A 85 -13.74 0.91 -20.74
N ASN A 86 -14.71 1.25 -21.58
CA ASN A 86 -15.53 0.26 -22.29
C ASN A 86 -14.81 -0.37 -23.49
N PHE A 87 -14.08 0.38 -24.32
CA PHE A 87 -13.26 -0.25 -25.36
C PHE A 87 -12.09 -1.05 -24.77
N ARG A 88 -11.48 -0.60 -23.66
CA ARG A 88 -10.45 -1.39 -22.96
C ARG A 88 -11.03 -2.70 -22.45
N LYS A 89 -12.14 -2.67 -21.70
CA LYS A 89 -12.81 -3.89 -21.21
C LYS A 89 -13.22 -4.81 -22.36
N SER A 90 -13.61 -4.25 -23.51
CA SER A 90 -13.89 -5.03 -24.72
C SER A 90 -12.64 -5.77 -25.22
N TYR A 91 -11.49 -5.10 -25.32
CA TYR A 91 -10.22 -5.78 -25.61
C TYR A 91 -9.81 -6.81 -24.54
N GLU A 92 -10.10 -6.57 -23.26
CA GLU A 92 -9.80 -7.54 -22.20
C GLU A 92 -10.66 -8.81 -22.32
N ARG A 93 -11.94 -8.70 -22.68
CA ARG A 93 -12.80 -9.85 -23.03
C ARG A 93 -12.30 -10.56 -24.29
N LEU A 94 -11.94 -9.82 -25.34
CA LEU A 94 -11.37 -10.38 -26.56
C LEU A 94 -10.04 -11.10 -26.31
N ARG A 95 -9.21 -10.63 -25.36
CA ARG A 95 -7.99 -11.35 -24.93
C ARG A 95 -8.33 -12.68 -24.26
N THR A 96 -9.31 -12.72 -23.36
CA THR A 96 -9.76 -13.97 -22.73
C THR A 96 -10.23 -14.98 -23.78
N ILE A 97 -10.98 -14.53 -24.78
CA ILE A 97 -11.41 -15.35 -25.93
C ILE A 97 -10.19 -15.81 -26.76
N ALA A 98 -9.27 -14.90 -27.11
CA ALA A 98 -8.07 -15.21 -27.89
C ALA A 98 -7.10 -16.19 -27.18
N GLN A 99 -7.00 -16.12 -25.84
CA GLN A 99 -6.27 -17.09 -25.03
C GLN A 99 -6.94 -18.46 -25.10
N SER A 100 -8.27 -18.50 -24.92
CA SER A 100 -9.07 -19.71 -25.03
C SER A 100 -8.97 -20.36 -26.42
N TYR A 101 -8.99 -19.57 -27.50
CA TYR A 101 -8.76 -20.00 -28.88
C TYR A 101 -7.38 -20.65 -29.10
N SER A 102 -6.37 -20.23 -28.33
CA SER A 102 -4.95 -20.58 -28.57
C SER A 102 -4.39 -21.71 -27.71
N ILE A 103 -5.15 -22.23 -26.74
CA ILE A 103 -4.65 -23.23 -25.77
C ILE A 103 -5.21 -24.64 -26.11
N PRO A 104 -4.34 -25.62 -26.42
CA PRO A 104 -4.77 -27.00 -26.65
C PRO A 104 -5.56 -27.55 -25.46
N GLY A 105 -6.72 -28.15 -25.73
CA GLY A 105 -7.63 -28.68 -24.71
C GLY A 105 -8.70 -27.68 -24.23
N SER A 106 -8.65 -26.42 -24.67
CA SER A 106 -9.81 -25.53 -24.63
C SER A 106 -10.90 -26.02 -25.59
N ILE A 107 -12.17 -25.78 -25.26
CA ILE A 107 -13.31 -26.05 -26.15
C ILE A 107 -13.29 -25.16 -27.41
N HIS A 108 -12.63 -23.99 -27.34
CA HIS A 108 -12.52 -23.01 -28.42
C HIS A 108 -11.26 -23.19 -29.27
N TYR A 109 -10.44 -24.23 -29.02
CA TYR A 109 -9.11 -24.36 -29.58
C TYR A 109 -9.12 -24.48 -31.11
N HIS A 110 -8.61 -23.44 -31.79
CA HIS A 110 -8.67 -23.26 -33.24
C HIS A 110 -10.09 -23.29 -33.87
N ASP A 111 -11.15 -22.94 -33.12
CA ASP A 111 -12.48 -22.76 -33.71
C ASP A 111 -12.52 -21.54 -34.66
N LEU A 112 -12.92 -21.77 -35.91
CA LEU A 112 -12.91 -20.74 -36.96
C LEU A 112 -13.98 -19.65 -36.76
N ASN A 113 -15.12 -19.96 -36.14
CA ASN A 113 -16.13 -18.97 -35.80
C ASN A 113 -15.61 -18.04 -34.70
N VAL A 114 -14.88 -18.58 -33.73
CA VAL A 114 -14.23 -17.80 -32.66
C VAL A 114 -13.11 -16.92 -33.23
N GLN A 115 -12.29 -17.46 -34.13
CA GLN A 115 -11.26 -16.73 -34.87
C GLN A 115 -11.87 -15.54 -35.62
N GLU A 116 -12.91 -15.77 -36.42
CA GLU A 116 -13.61 -14.72 -37.17
C GLU A 116 -14.27 -13.70 -36.24
N THR A 117 -14.95 -14.15 -35.18
CA THR A 117 -15.62 -13.29 -34.18
C THR A 117 -14.63 -12.32 -33.52
N VAL A 118 -13.44 -12.78 -33.13
CA VAL A 118 -12.38 -11.91 -32.60
C VAL A 118 -11.89 -10.94 -33.66
N ILE A 119 -11.64 -11.40 -34.90
CA ILE A 119 -11.13 -10.56 -35.98
C ILE A 119 -12.13 -9.47 -36.40
N GLN A 120 -13.41 -9.79 -36.56
CA GLN A 120 -14.47 -8.81 -36.84
C GLN A 120 -14.60 -7.78 -35.70
N SER A 121 -14.46 -8.22 -34.44
CA SER A 121 -14.47 -7.34 -33.27
C SER A 121 -13.26 -6.38 -33.25
N LEU A 122 -12.06 -6.86 -33.62
CA LEU A 122 -10.87 -6.02 -33.77
C LEU A 122 -11.05 -4.96 -34.86
N ASP A 123 -11.58 -5.36 -36.03
CA ASP A 123 -11.84 -4.44 -37.14
C ASP A 123 -12.88 -3.36 -36.76
N PHE A 124 -13.93 -3.72 -36.01
CA PHE A 124 -14.95 -2.77 -35.53
C PHE A 124 -14.39 -1.74 -34.53
N ILE A 125 -13.62 -2.17 -33.53
CA ILE A 125 -13.01 -1.20 -32.59
C ILE A 125 -11.94 -0.37 -33.33
N GLY A 126 -11.18 -0.98 -34.23
CA GLY A 126 -10.12 -0.33 -34.99
C GLY A 126 -10.60 0.67 -36.06
N SER A 127 -11.82 0.55 -36.59
CA SER A 127 -12.31 1.48 -37.62
C SER A 127 -12.65 2.86 -37.06
N GLU A 128 -13.38 2.92 -35.94
CA GLU A 128 -14.00 4.17 -35.44
C GLU A 128 -13.71 4.50 -33.95
N ILE A 129 -13.24 3.56 -33.14
CA ILE A 129 -13.23 3.69 -31.66
C ILE A 129 -11.82 3.87 -31.09
N TYR A 130 -10.85 3.05 -31.50
CA TYR A 130 -9.47 3.10 -31.02
C TYR A 130 -8.48 2.77 -32.15
N ASN A 131 -7.90 3.82 -32.74
CA ASN A 131 -6.89 3.71 -33.78
C ASN A 131 -5.88 4.88 -33.76
N ALA A 132 -4.90 4.85 -34.66
CA ALA A 132 -3.85 5.88 -34.79
C ALA A 132 -4.36 7.30 -35.12
N SER A 133 -5.60 7.47 -35.58
CA SER A 133 -6.20 8.78 -35.86
C SER A 133 -7.04 9.33 -34.70
N VAL A 134 -7.39 8.50 -33.72
CA VAL A 134 -8.19 8.90 -32.55
C VAL A 134 -7.37 9.82 -31.63
N VAL A 135 -8.00 10.88 -31.14
CA VAL A 135 -7.46 11.77 -30.12
C VAL A 135 -8.22 11.53 -28.82
N GLN A 136 -7.50 11.27 -27.72
CA GLN A 136 -8.09 11.07 -26.40
C GLN A 136 -9.01 12.24 -26.02
N ALA A 137 -10.28 11.94 -25.75
CA ALA A 137 -11.27 12.94 -25.34
C ALA A 137 -10.96 13.52 -23.95
N LYS A 138 -11.30 14.80 -23.74
CA LYS A 138 -11.05 15.49 -22.48
C LYS A 138 -11.88 14.87 -21.34
N GLY A 139 -11.20 14.33 -20.34
CA GLY A 139 -11.81 13.69 -19.16
C GLY A 139 -11.74 12.16 -19.17
N GLU A 140 -11.45 11.54 -20.31
CA GLU A 140 -11.16 10.11 -20.39
C GLU A 140 -9.80 9.78 -19.76
N ASN A 141 -9.66 8.58 -19.17
CA ASN A 141 -8.43 8.16 -18.50
C ASN A 141 -7.34 7.79 -19.52
N TRP A 142 -6.20 8.48 -19.46
CA TRP A 142 -5.06 8.25 -20.35
C TRP A 142 -4.51 6.82 -20.25
N TRP A 143 -4.61 6.18 -19.08
CA TRP A 143 -4.10 4.82 -18.86
C TRP A 143 -4.82 3.80 -19.75
N ASN A 144 -6.11 3.99 -20.01
CA ASN A 144 -6.88 3.13 -20.91
C ASN A 144 -6.32 3.17 -22.35
N PHE A 145 -5.99 4.37 -22.86
CA PHE A 145 -5.45 4.57 -24.21
C PHE A 145 -3.98 4.14 -24.36
N ARG A 146 -3.15 4.34 -23.33
CA ARG A 146 -1.67 4.24 -23.42
C ARG A 146 -1.08 2.99 -22.76
N ILE A 147 -1.84 2.28 -21.93
CA ILE A 147 -1.42 1.05 -21.24
C ILE A 147 -2.45 -0.07 -21.39
N GLY A 148 -3.67 0.12 -20.89
CA GLY A 148 -4.64 -0.97 -20.72
C GLY A 148 -5.06 -1.63 -22.03
N ALA A 149 -5.59 -0.84 -22.99
CA ALA A 149 -5.93 -1.36 -24.31
C ALA A 149 -4.69 -1.85 -25.10
N PRO A 150 -3.55 -1.12 -25.14
CA PRO A 150 -2.31 -1.64 -25.73
C PRO A 150 -1.88 -3.03 -25.24
N LEU A 151 -1.82 -3.27 -23.92
CA LEU A 151 -1.37 -4.56 -23.40
C LEU A 151 -2.33 -5.70 -23.76
N ALA A 152 -3.65 -5.46 -23.74
CA ALA A 152 -4.64 -6.45 -24.17
C ALA A 152 -4.57 -6.71 -25.68
N LEU A 153 -4.43 -5.66 -26.50
CA LEU A 153 -4.35 -5.74 -27.95
C LEU A 153 -3.06 -6.42 -28.43
N VAL A 154 -1.93 -6.19 -27.76
CA VAL A 154 -0.67 -6.92 -28.02
C VAL A 154 -0.85 -8.41 -27.78
N ASP A 155 -1.45 -8.80 -26.64
CA ASP A 155 -1.67 -10.21 -26.33
C ASP A 155 -2.56 -10.87 -27.41
N ILE A 156 -3.67 -10.24 -27.82
CA ILE A 156 -4.54 -10.74 -28.89
C ILE A 156 -3.77 -10.88 -30.22
N ALA A 157 -3.04 -9.84 -30.64
CA ALA A 157 -2.38 -9.80 -31.95
C ALA A 157 -1.19 -10.76 -32.06
N ILE A 158 -0.59 -11.17 -30.93
CA ILE A 158 0.43 -12.23 -30.88
C ILE A 158 -0.22 -13.62 -30.82
N LEU A 159 -1.38 -13.75 -30.16
CA LEU A 159 -2.14 -15.01 -30.12
C LEU A 159 -2.65 -15.38 -31.52
N LEU A 160 -3.24 -14.43 -32.25
CA LEU A 160 -3.77 -14.60 -33.61
C LEU A 160 -2.78 -14.12 -34.71
N TYR A 161 -1.47 -14.11 -34.45
CA TYR A 161 -0.50 -13.48 -35.38
C TYR A 161 -0.54 -14.04 -36.80
N ASP A 162 -0.69 -15.36 -36.94
CA ASP A 162 -0.71 -16.04 -38.24
C ASP A 162 -2.08 -15.94 -38.94
N ASP A 163 -3.15 -15.66 -38.17
CA ASP A 163 -4.52 -15.45 -38.66
C ASP A 163 -4.77 -14.00 -39.11
N LEU A 164 -4.00 -13.05 -38.57
CA LEU A 164 -4.07 -11.63 -38.91
C LEU A 164 -3.28 -11.31 -40.17
N THR A 165 -3.94 -10.64 -41.14
CA THR A 165 -3.28 -10.16 -42.35
C THR A 165 -2.15 -9.16 -42.01
N PRO A 166 -1.07 -9.07 -42.82
CA PRO A 166 0.03 -8.14 -42.56
C PRO A 166 -0.43 -6.69 -42.36
N ARG A 167 -1.51 -6.28 -43.06
CA ARG A 167 -2.15 -4.98 -42.87
C ARG A 167 -2.77 -4.83 -41.48
N ARG A 168 -3.60 -5.77 -41.01
CA ARG A 168 -4.19 -5.72 -39.65
C ARG A 168 -3.10 -5.63 -38.58
N ARG A 169 -1.99 -6.37 -38.74
CA ARG A 169 -0.84 -6.33 -37.82
C ARG A 169 -0.16 -4.95 -37.80
N HIS A 170 0.05 -4.34 -38.97
CA HIS A 170 0.58 -2.97 -39.06
C HIS A 170 -0.38 -1.93 -38.47
N ASP A 171 -1.67 -1.96 -38.82
CA ASP A 171 -2.68 -1.02 -38.36
C ASP A 171 -2.86 -1.08 -36.81
N ILE A 172 -2.74 -2.29 -36.22
CA ILE A 172 -2.68 -2.53 -34.76
C ILE A 172 -1.41 -1.93 -34.14
N GLY A 173 -0.23 -2.26 -34.67
CA GLY A 173 1.04 -1.77 -34.14
C GLY A 173 1.15 -0.25 -34.19
N ALA A 174 0.82 0.35 -35.34
CA ALA A 174 0.77 1.79 -35.53
C ALA A 174 -0.20 2.47 -34.53
N THR A 175 -1.36 1.87 -34.27
CA THR A 175 -2.31 2.34 -33.26
C THR A 175 -1.71 2.36 -31.85
N ILE A 176 -1.01 1.30 -31.44
CA ILE A 176 -0.35 1.20 -30.13
C ILE A 176 0.75 2.26 -30.01
N ILE A 177 1.69 2.29 -30.97
CA ILE A 177 2.84 3.21 -30.97
C ILE A 177 2.37 4.67 -30.92
N LYS A 178 1.33 5.01 -31.71
CA LYS A 178 0.76 6.35 -31.81
C LYS A 178 0.05 6.82 -30.54
N ASN A 179 -0.70 5.94 -29.88
CA ASN A 179 -1.36 6.27 -28.61
C ASN A 179 -0.34 6.35 -27.46
N ILE A 180 0.63 5.43 -27.41
CA ILE A 180 1.76 5.53 -26.47
C ILE A 180 2.51 6.85 -26.67
N GLY A 181 2.73 7.30 -27.91
CA GLY A 181 3.26 8.64 -28.20
C GLY A 181 4.67 8.85 -27.65
N SER A 182 4.95 10.02 -27.05
CA SER A 182 6.28 10.32 -26.50
C SER A 182 6.49 9.70 -25.11
N ILE A 183 7.65 9.05 -24.94
CA ILE A 183 8.10 8.40 -23.69
C ILE A 183 8.95 9.31 -22.80
N GLY A 184 9.54 10.39 -23.33
CA GLY A 184 10.32 11.39 -22.56
C GLY A 184 9.47 12.28 -21.64
N GLN A 185 8.23 11.86 -21.32
CA GLN A 185 7.38 12.50 -20.34
C GLN A 185 7.82 12.05 -18.94
N ARG A 186 8.45 12.96 -18.17
CA ARG A 186 8.97 12.71 -16.80
C ARG A 186 7.95 12.18 -15.77
N SER A 187 6.67 12.11 -16.13
CA SER A 187 5.59 11.46 -15.37
C SER A 187 5.51 9.95 -15.57
N LEU A 188 6.30 9.35 -16.46
CA LEU A 188 6.31 7.91 -16.73
C LEU A 188 7.39 7.22 -15.89
N LYS A 189 7.04 6.95 -14.63
CA LYS A 189 7.88 6.28 -13.62
C LYS A 189 7.28 4.91 -13.23
N GLY A 190 8.07 4.07 -12.55
CA GLY A 190 7.62 2.83 -11.91
C GLY A 190 6.79 1.89 -12.80
N ALA A 191 5.59 1.51 -12.33
CA ALA A 191 4.69 0.58 -13.01
C ALA A 191 4.25 1.07 -14.40
N ASN A 192 3.80 2.34 -14.48
CA ASN A 192 3.38 2.97 -15.73
C ASN A 192 4.49 2.92 -16.78
N ARG A 193 5.75 3.02 -16.35
CA ARG A 193 6.92 2.89 -17.22
C ARG A 193 7.11 1.45 -17.69
N ALA A 194 7.12 0.48 -16.79
CA ALA A 194 7.27 -0.94 -17.12
C ALA A 194 6.16 -1.43 -18.09
N ASP A 195 4.92 -1.00 -17.88
CA ASP A 195 3.77 -1.29 -18.74
C ASP A 195 3.94 -0.72 -20.15
N ILE A 196 4.33 0.55 -20.29
CA ILE A 196 4.56 1.19 -21.58
C ILE A 196 5.74 0.54 -22.32
N CYS A 197 6.82 0.21 -21.61
CA CYS A 197 7.96 -0.50 -22.20
C CYS A 197 7.54 -1.86 -22.78
N LEU A 198 6.75 -2.63 -22.01
CA LEU A 198 6.22 -3.91 -22.44
C LEU A 198 5.30 -3.78 -23.66
N ALA A 199 4.43 -2.77 -23.68
CA ALA A 199 3.54 -2.51 -24.82
C ALA A 199 4.30 -2.10 -26.10
N LEU A 200 5.39 -1.32 -25.98
CA LEU A 200 6.26 -0.98 -27.13
C LEU A 200 7.03 -2.19 -27.67
N ILE A 201 7.59 -3.03 -26.78
CA ILE A 201 8.21 -4.32 -27.15
C ILE A 201 7.17 -5.18 -27.91
N GLY A 202 5.94 -5.23 -27.39
CA GLY A 202 4.82 -5.93 -28.02
C GLY A 202 4.52 -5.43 -29.42
N ALA A 203 4.38 -4.11 -29.61
CA ALA A 203 4.11 -3.50 -30.90
C ALA A 203 5.18 -3.84 -31.95
N GLY A 204 6.47 -3.64 -31.63
CA GLY A 204 7.57 -4.01 -32.55
C GLY A 204 7.65 -5.51 -32.84
N VAL A 205 7.21 -6.37 -31.92
CA VAL A 205 7.09 -7.82 -32.11
C VAL A 205 5.88 -8.21 -32.97
N ILE A 206 4.91 -7.32 -33.18
CA ILE A 206 3.75 -7.52 -34.09
C ILE A 206 4.05 -6.97 -35.50
N THR A 207 4.77 -5.86 -35.60
CA THR A 207 5.10 -5.20 -36.87
C THR A 207 6.42 -5.67 -37.50
N ASP A 208 7.20 -6.47 -36.78
CA ASP A 208 8.60 -6.82 -37.13
C ASP A 208 9.52 -5.58 -37.19
N GLU A 209 9.22 -4.55 -36.39
CA GLU A 209 9.96 -3.28 -36.32
C GLU A 209 10.93 -3.25 -35.12
N GLU A 210 12.23 -3.32 -35.42
CA GLU A 210 13.30 -3.34 -34.42
C GLU A 210 13.38 -2.04 -33.59
N ALA A 211 13.06 -0.91 -34.20
CA ALA A 211 13.08 0.40 -33.55
C ALA A 211 12.25 0.39 -32.25
N GLU A 212 11.01 -0.09 -32.29
CA GLU A 212 10.10 -0.08 -31.14
C GLU A 212 10.44 -1.15 -30.09
N VAL A 213 11.01 -2.29 -30.50
CA VAL A 213 11.59 -3.29 -29.57
C VAL A 213 12.77 -2.68 -28.81
N SER A 214 13.70 -2.02 -29.51
CA SER A 214 14.87 -1.37 -28.92
C SER A 214 14.46 -0.24 -27.97
N ARG A 215 13.52 0.61 -28.41
CA ARG A 215 12.96 1.73 -27.66
C ARG A 215 12.27 1.27 -26.38
N GLY A 216 11.45 0.22 -26.44
CA GLY A 216 10.84 -0.38 -25.26
C GLY A 216 11.88 -0.96 -24.28
N ARG A 217 12.92 -1.63 -24.79
CA ARG A 217 14.04 -2.15 -23.97
C ARG A 217 14.84 -1.04 -23.29
N TRP A 218 15.22 0.02 -24.01
CA TRP A 218 16.05 1.09 -23.44
C TRP A 218 15.27 2.01 -22.52
N CYS A 219 13.98 2.23 -22.82
CA CYS A 219 13.06 2.95 -21.95
C CYS A 219 13.03 2.37 -20.52
N LEU A 220 13.07 1.04 -20.33
CA LEU A 220 13.15 0.43 -18.98
C LEU A 220 14.29 1.01 -18.12
N SER A 221 15.44 1.29 -18.74
CA SER A 221 16.63 1.83 -18.05
C SER A 221 16.73 3.36 -18.01
N ASP A 222 15.82 4.07 -18.69
CA ASP A 222 15.77 5.53 -18.81
C ASP A 222 17.07 6.23 -19.27
N LYS A 223 18.04 5.49 -19.82
CA LYS A 223 19.37 6.00 -20.20
C LYS A 223 19.36 7.08 -21.30
N GLU A 224 18.29 7.14 -22.09
CA GLU A 224 18.05 8.22 -23.07
C GLU A 224 17.72 9.56 -22.39
N TYR A 225 17.27 9.53 -21.13
CA TYR A 225 16.87 10.68 -20.32
C TYR A 225 17.54 10.63 -18.94
N ASP A 226 18.87 10.58 -18.93
CA ASP A 226 19.79 10.61 -17.76
C ASP A 226 19.71 9.45 -16.73
N GLY A 227 18.64 8.67 -16.72
CA GLY A 227 18.51 7.46 -15.89
C GLY A 227 17.68 7.63 -14.61
N GLU A 228 17.22 8.86 -14.27
CA GLU A 228 16.44 9.15 -13.06
C GLU A 228 15.28 8.15 -12.80
N ASN A 229 14.66 7.63 -13.87
CA ASN A 229 13.47 6.79 -13.81
C ASN A 229 13.73 5.33 -14.19
N SER A 230 14.99 4.89 -14.13
CA SER A 230 15.43 3.51 -14.35
C SER A 230 14.70 2.52 -13.43
N VAL A 231 14.04 1.51 -14.01
CA VAL A 231 13.32 0.48 -13.22
C VAL A 231 14.26 -0.54 -12.55
N PHE A 232 15.57 -0.41 -12.82
CA PHE A 232 16.63 -1.31 -12.36
C PHE A 232 17.37 -0.80 -11.11
N GLU A 233 17.05 0.40 -10.64
CA GLU A 233 17.82 1.12 -9.62
C GLU A 233 16.99 1.47 -8.38
N LEU A 234 17.68 1.87 -7.30
CA LEU A 234 17.03 2.40 -6.10
C LEU A 234 16.87 3.92 -6.24
N VAL A 235 15.68 4.43 -5.99
CA VAL A 235 15.40 5.87 -5.98
C VAL A 235 15.68 6.47 -4.61
N GLN A 236 16.08 7.75 -4.59
CA GLN A 236 16.24 8.55 -3.36
C GLN A 236 15.04 9.47 -3.09
N SER A 237 14.15 9.65 -4.07
CA SER A 237 12.89 10.39 -3.96
C SER A 237 11.96 10.06 -5.12
N GLY A 238 10.64 10.25 -4.95
CA GLY A 238 9.65 9.95 -5.97
C GLY A 238 9.22 8.48 -6.01
N GLU A 239 8.93 7.97 -7.21
CA GLU A 239 8.36 6.63 -7.42
C GLU A 239 9.44 5.57 -7.68
N GLY A 240 9.35 4.42 -7.01
CA GLY A 240 10.29 3.31 -7.19
C GLY A 240 10.61 2.55 -5.90
N LEU A 241 11.66 1.74 -5.97
CA LEU A 241 12.23 0.97 -4.85
C LEU A 241 13.22 1.83 -4.05
N TYR A 242 13.19 1.74 -2.73
CA TYR A 242 14.10 2.44 -1.83
C TYR A 242 15.00 1.46 -1.05
N GLU A 243 16.15 1.95 -0.57
CA GLU A 243 16.91 1.24 0.47
C GLU A 243 16.00 1.01 1.70
N GLY A 244 16.20 -0.12 2.40
CA GLY A 244 15.31 -0.52 3.49
C GLY A 244 13.97 -1.09 3.03
N GLY A 245 13.74 -1.27 1.73
CA GLY A 245 12.65 -2.12 1.20
C GLY A 245 11.31 -1.43 0.93
N SER A 246 11.21 -0.10 1.06
CA SER A 246 9.97 0.62 0.70
C SER A 246 9.75 0.64 -0.82
N TYR A 247 8.48 0.67 -1.24
CA TYR A 247 8.10 1.02 -2.62
C TYR A 247 7.04 2.12 -2.60
N LEU A 248 7.30 3.23 -3.28
CA LEU A 248 6.34 4.32 -3.45
C LEU A 248 5.85 4.41 -4.90
N SER A 249 4.59 4.77 -5.07
CA SER A 249 4.04 5.24 -6.35
C SER A 249 3.26 6.54 -6.12
N HIS A 250 2.98 7.26 -7.21
CA HIS A 250 2.40 8.61 -7.19
C HIS A 250 3.14 9.54 -6.19
N GLU A 251 4.47 9.49 -6.27
CA GLU A 251 5.50 10.12 -5.40
C GLU A 251 5.48 9.79 -3.90
N ILE A 252 4.31 9.68 -3.25
CA ILE A 252 4.19 9.72 -1.78
C ILE A 252 3.31 8.62 -1.16
N PHE A 253 2.83 7.65 -1.95
CA PHE A 253 1.93 6.60 -1.47
C PHE A 253 2.62 5.23 -1.42
N PRO A 254 2.65 4.56 -0.24
CA PRO A 254 3.15 3.19 -0.09
C PRO A 254 2.37 2.17 -0.92
N TYR A 255 3.06 1.51 -1.85
CA TYR A 255 2.39 0.81 -2.96
C TYR A 255 3.03 -0.52 -3.39
N SER A 256 3.86 -1.15 -2.54
CA SER A 256 4.51 -2.43 -2.87
C SER A 256 3.52 -3.53 -3.28
N GLY A 257 2.32 -3.54 -2.72
CA GLY A 257 1.28 -4.53 -3.00
C GLY A 257 0.27 -4.18 -4.09
N GLY A 258 0.46 -3.07 -4.80
CA GLY A 258 -0.34 -2.68 -5.97
C GLY A 258 0.56 -2.37 -7.16
N TYR A 259 0.85 -1.09 -7.41
CA TYR A 259 1.81 -0.68 -8.44
C TYR A 259 3.19 -1.36 -8.35
N GLY A 260 3.67 -1.71 -7.15
CA GLY A 260 4.90 -2.50 -7.00
C GLY A 260 4.80 -3.89 -7.64
N VAL A 261 3.66 -4.56 -7.49
CA VAL A 261 3.39 -5.85 -8.14
C VAL A 261 3.21 -5.68 -9.65
N GLN A 262 2.46 -4.66 -10.08
CA GLN A 262 2.24 -4.40 -11.52
C GLN A 262 3.54 -4.13 -12.28
N HIS A 263 4.44 -3.34 -11.67
CA HIS A 263 5.82 -3.15 -12.14
C HIS A 263 6.51 -4.52 -12.32
N TYR A 264 6.49 -5.38 -11.29
CA TYR A 264 7.17 -6.68 -11.34
C TYR A 264 6.56 -7.64 -12.37
N TYR A 265 5.25 -7.59 -12.57
CA TYR A 265 4.55 -8.35 -13.61
C TYR A 265 5.04 -7.96 -15.01
N SER A 266 5.03 -6.66 -15.33
CA SER A 266 5.42 -6.20 -16.67
C SER A 266 6.93 -6.30 -16.91
N LEU A 267 7.77 -6.05 -15.90
CA LEU A 267 9.23 -6.24 -15.98
C LEU A 267 9.60 -7.72 -16.17
N SER A 268 9.00 -8.64 -15.39
CA SER A 268 9.29 -10.08 -15.51
C SER A 268 8.83 -10.66 -16.86
N LYS A 269 7.68 -10.22 -17.39
CA LYS A 269 7.24 -10.57 -18.75
C LYS A 269 8.23 -10.07 -19.81
N ALA A 270 8.72 -8.83 -19.70
CA ALA A 270 9.73 -8.29 -20.62
C ALA A 270 11.08 -9.06 -20.55
N VAL A 271 11.55 -9.40 -19.34
CA VAL A 271 12.77 -10.20 -19.12
C VAL A 271 12.64 -11.63 -19.67
N ASN A 272 11.44 -12.21 -19.65
CA ASN A 272 11.19 -13.52 -20.27
C ASN A 272 11.16 -13.44 -21.81
N VAL A 273 10.39 -12.50 -22.36
CA VAL A 273 10.22 -12.30 -23.81
C VAL A 273 11.54 -11.98 -24.50
N LEU A 274 12.31 -10.99 -24.03
CA LEU A 274 13.53 -10.52 -24.69
C LEU A 274 14.73 -11.48 -24.57
N SER A 275 14.58 -12.60 -23.85
CA SER A 275 15.64 -13.57 -23.61
C SER A 275 16.13 -14.26 -24.89
N LYS A 276 17.45 -14.46 -24.99
CA LYS A 276 18.14 -14.97 -26.21
C LYS A 276 17.85 -14.14 -27.47
N SER A 277 17.69 -12.82 -27.32
CA SER A 277 17.71 -11.82 -28.39
C SER A 277 18.82 -10.78 -28.13
N PRO A 278 19.22 -9.97 -29.13
CA PRO A 278 20.11 -8.81 -28.93
C PRO A 278 19.68 -7.90 -27.77
N TYR A 279 18.37 -7.69 -27.57
CA TYR A 279 17.80 -6.78 -26.58
C TYR A 279 17.55 -7.38 -25.19
N HIS A 280 18.18 -8.52 -24.86
CA HIS A 280 18.02 -9.14 -23.54
C HIS A 280 18.41 -8.20 -22.38
N ILE A 281 17.86 -8.48 -21.20
CA ILE A 281 18.15 -7.76 -19.95
C ILE A 281 19.15 -8.59 -19.16
N ASN A 282 20.28 -7.99 -18.77
CA ASN A 282 21.36 -8.70 -18.10
C ASN A 282 21.01 -9.00 -16.64
N SER A 283 21.54 -10.11 -16.11
CA SER A 283 21.40 -10.45 -14.69
C SER A 283 22.03 -9.41 -13.75
N THR A 284 22.98 -8.61 -14.25
CA THR A 284 23.60 -7.47 -13.56
C THR A 284 22.67 -6.25 -13.46
N GLU A 285 21.82 -6.00 -14.46
CA GLU A 285 20.77 -4.97 -14.40
C GLU A 285 19.68 -5.34 -13.38
N LEU A 286 19.47 -6.63 -13.12
CA LEU A 286 18.41 -7.13 -12.23
C LEU A 286 18.83 -7.28 -10.75
N GLY A 287 19.99 -6.75 -10.34
CA GLY A 287 20.51 -6.91 -8.97
C GLY A 287 19.58 -6.35 -7.89
N VAL A 288 19.05 -5.14 -8.10
CA VAL A 288 18.02 -4.54 -7.23
C VAL A 288 16.73 -5.37 -7.28
N THR A 289 16.31 -5.78 -8.47
CA THR A 289 15.08 -6.56 -8.70
C THR A 289 15.07 -7.88 -7.93
N PHE A 290 16.20 -8.61 -7.92
CA PHE A 290 16.33 -9.86 -7.19
C PHE A 290 16.40 -9.68 -5.66
N THR A 291 16.87 -8.53 -5.20
CA THR A 291 16.99 -8.20 -3.77
C THR A 291 15.63 -7.81 -3.19
N ALA A 292 14.89 -6.96 -3.90
CA ALA A 292 13.58 -6.45 -3.50
C ALA A 292 12.53 -7.55 -3.27
N ILE A 293 12.62 -8.68 -3.97
CA ILE A 293 11.73 -9.84 -3.72
C ILE A 293 11.73 -10.22 -2.23
N ASN A 294 12.89 -10.21 -1.56
CA ASN A 294 12.99 -10.52 -0.13
C ASN A 294 12.84 -9.29 0.80
N SER A 295 13.28 -8.10 0.39
CA SER A 295 13.23 -6.90 1.26
C SER A 295 11.93 -6.08 1.16
N THR A 296 11.18 -6.20 0.05
CA THR A 296 10.01 -5.37 -0.28
C THR A 296 8.74 -6.19 -0.39
N PHE A 297 8.79 -7.36 -1.04
CA PHE A 297 7.58 -8.13 -1.36
C PHE A 297 7.29 -9.25 -0.36
N SER A 298 8.27 -10.09 0.00
CA SER A 298 8.07 -11.13 1.03
C SER A 298 7.50 -10.60 2.36
N PRO A 299 7.94 -9.45 2.91
CA PRO A 299 7.41 -8.95 4.20
C PRO A 299 5.97 -8.44 4.17
N VAL A 300 5.36 -8.30 2.99
CA VAL A 300 3.98 -7.79 2.83
C VAL A 300 2.98 -8.86 2.35
N MET A 301 3.42 -10.12 2.30
CA MET A 301 2.57 -11.29 2.08
C MET A 301 2.06 -11.86 3.41
N TRP A 302 0.79 -12.23 3.48
CA TRP A 302 0.21 -13.07 4.54
C TRP A 302 -0.64 -14.17 3.92
N ARG A 303 -0.33 -15.45 4.19
CA ARG A 303 -1.12 -16.63 3.73
C ARG A 303 -1.57 -16.52 2.27
N GLY A 304 -0.60 -16.38 1.37
CA GLY A 304 -0.82 -16.21 -0.07
C GLY A 304 -1.39 -14.86 -0.53
N MET A 305 -1.86 -14.00 0.39
CA MET A 305 -2.55 -12.74 0.13
C MET A 305 -1.62 -11.53 0.34
N MET A 306 -1.86 -10.45 -0.41
CA MET A 306 -1.11 -9.20 -0.32
C MET A 306 -1.77 -8.22 0.67
N MET A 307 -1.06 -7.89 1.76
CA MET A 307 -1.62 -7.10 2.87
C MET A 307 -2.16 -5.72 2.43
N GLY A 308 -3.29 -5.29 3.00
CA GLY A 308 -4.00 -4.07 2.56
C GLY A 308 -3.23 -2.75 2.79
N HIS A 309 -2.35 -2.70 3.79
CA HIS A 309 -1.64 -1.48 4.24
C HIS A 309 -0.69 -0.83 3.20
N ILE A 310 -0.47 -1.49 2.06
CA ILE A 310 0.46 -1.16 0.97
C ILE A 310 -0.15 -1.37 -0.44
N ARG A 311 -1.49 -1.41 -0.54
CA ARG A 311 -2.22 -1.46 -1.83
C ARG A 311 -2.86 -0.14 -2.24
N GLY A 312 -2.60 0.95 -1.51
CA GLY A 312 -3.12 2.28 -1.81
C GLY A 312 -4.64 2.31 -2.00
N ARG A 313 -5.12 2.80 -3.15
CA ARG A 313 -6.56 2.84 -3.46
C ARG A 313 -7.15 1.50 -3.89
N ASP A 314 -6.30 0.52 -4.19
CA ASP A 314 -6.68 -0.78 -4.78
C ASP A 314 -7.36 -1.70 -3.76
N ILE A 315 -7.39 -1.33 -2.47
CA ILE A 315 -8.23 -1.98 -1.45
C ILE A 315 -9.73 -1.81 -1.73
N ALA A 316 -10.12 -0.79 -2.50
CA ALA A 316 -11.52 -0.47 -2.82
C ALA A 316 -12.06 -1.20 -4.07
N ARG A 317 -11.40 -2.27 -4.53
CA ARG A 317 -11.73 -2.99 -5.77
C ARG A 317 -12.19 -4.42 -5.50
N LYS A 318 -13.49 -4.70 -5.67
CA LYS A 318 -14.07 -6.04 -5.41
C LYS A 318 -13.43 -7.17 -6.24
N SER A 319 -13.10 -6.91 -7.51
CA SER A 319 -12.46 -7.90 -8.39
C SER A 319 -10.94 -8.00 -8.22
N GLU A 320 -10.32 -7.16 -7.39
CA GLU A 320 -8.87 -7.18 -7.11
C GLU A 320 -8.60 -7.33 -5.60
N PRO A 321 -9.07 -8.44 -4.96
CA PRO A 321 -8.80 -8.71 -3.56
C PRO A 321 -7.30 -8.89 -3.28
N ASP A 322 -6.94 -8.88 -2.01
CA ASP A 322 -5.59 -9.20 -1.52
C ASP A 322 -4.98 -10.48 -2.13
N ALA A 323 -5.76 -11.55 -2.30
CA ALA A 323 -5.34 -12.77 -2.98
C ALA A 323 -5.01 -12.59 -4.48
N PHE A 324 -5.72 -11.71 -5.21
CA PHE A 324 -5.43 -11.42 -6.62
C PHE A 324 -4.03 -10.82 -6.78
N TRP A 325 -3.67 -9.89 -5.90
CA TRP A 325 -2.35 -9.26 -5.88
C TRP A 325 -1.24 -10.23 -5.47
N GLY A 326 -1.52 -11.18 -4.57
CA GLY A 326 -0.63 -12.29 -4.26
C GLY A 326 -0.37 -13.21 -5.45
N ASN A 327 -1.42 -13.60 -6.17
CA ASN A 327 -1.32 -14.41 -7.39
C ASN A 327 -0.60 -13.67 -8.54
N LEU A 328 -0.79 -12.35 -8.67
CA LEU A 328 -0.07 -11.54 -9.66
C LEU A 328 1.45 -11.45 -9.35
N PHE A 329 1.81 -11.38 -8.07
CA PHE A 329 3.21 -11.47 -7.63
C PHE A 329 3.79 -12.88 -7.87
N LEU A 330 3.04 -13.94 -7.56
CA LEU A 330 3.37 -15.33 -7.90
C LEU A 330 3.65 -15.50 -9.40
N GLN A 331 2.80 -14.94 -10.26
CA GLN A 331 2.98 -14.98 -11.72
C GLN A 331 4.26 -14.26 -12.16
N SER A 332 4.62 -13.17 -11.50
CA SER A 332 5.87 -12.43 -11.75
C SER A 332 7.10 -13.27 -11.40
N LEU A 333 7.06 -14.01 -10.28
CA LEU A 333 8.10 -14.95 -9.88
C LEU A 333 8.26 -16.10 -10.88
N LEU A 334 7.16 -16.64 -11.40
CA LEU A 334 7.16 -17.68 -12.44
C LEU A 334 7.78 -17.18 -13.75
N TYR A 335 7.43 -15.97 -14.21
CA TYR A 335 8.01 -15.36 -15.41
C TYR A 335 9.52 -15.17 -15.31
N PHE A 336 10.03 -14.66 -14.18
CA PHE A 336 11.48 -14.61 -13.91
C PHE A 336 12.09 -16.03 -13.86
N ALA A 337 11.39 -17.00 -13.28
CA ALA A 337 11.90 -18.36 -13.09
C ALA A 337 12.01 -19.19 -14.38
N ASP A 338 11.35 -18.79 -15.47
CA ASP A 338 11.32 -19.54 -16.74
C ASP A 338 12.35 -19.07 -17.79
N THR A 339 13.23 -18.11 -17.45
CA THR A 339 14.28 -17.62 -18.36
C THR A 339 15.69 -17.78 -17.79
N GLU A 340 16.61 -18.32 -18.59
CA GLU A 340 17.99 -18.62 -18.19
C GLU A 340 18.84 -17.38 -17.90
N LEU A 341 18.37 -16.17 -18.27
CA LEU A 341 18.95 -14.90 -17.84
C LEU A 341 18.96 -14.75 -16.31
N VAL A 342 17.95 -15.31 -15.63
CA VAL A 342 17.91 -15.32 -14.17
C VAL A 342 18.80 -16.47 -13.67
N PRO A 343 19.81 -16.20 -12.82
CA PRO A 343 20.72 -17.24 -12.34
C PRO A 343 19.98 -18.37 -11.61
N LEU A 344 20.47 -19.61 -11.72
CA LEU A 344 19.78 -20.81 -11.22
C LEU A 344 19.39 -20.72 -9.73
N LYS A 345 20.23 -20.07 -8.89
CA LYS A 345 19.92 -19.82 -7.47
C LYS A 345 18.64 -18.98 -7.30
N HIS A 346 18.48 -17.92 -8.10
CA HIS A 346 17.32 -17.05 -8.06
C HIS A 346 16.09 -17.74 -8.66
N ARG A 347 16.23 -18.48 -9.77
CA ARG A 347 15.11 -19.25 -10.34
C ARG A 347 14.54 -20.28 -9.36
N ARG A 348 15.40 -21.03 -8.66
CA ARG A 348 14.96 -21.98 -7.63
C ARG A 348 14.28 -21.28 -6.46
N PHE A 349 14.85 -20.17 -5.97
CA PHE A 349 14.23 -19.36 -4.91
C PHE A 349 12.87 -18.79 -5.33
N PHE A 350 12.73 -18.24 -6.54
CA PHE A 350 11.47 -17.66 -7.01
C PHE A 350 10.36 -18.72 -7.17
N LYS A 351 10.70 -19.93 -7.63
CA LYS A 351 9.78 -21.08 -7.61
C LYS A 351 9.38 -21.50 -6.20
N SER A 352 10.33 -21.49 -5.27
CA SER A 352 10.12 -21.81 -3.86
C SER A 352 9.18 -20.79 -3.17
N VAL A 353 9.36 -19.49 -3.45
CA VAL A 353 8.45 -18.43 -2.98
C VAL A 353 7.08 -18.52 -3.66
N ALA A 354 7.01 -18.76 -4.98
CA ALA A 354 5.75 -18.97 -5.69
C ALA A 354 4.94 -20.13 -5.10
N ARG A 355 5.61 -21.26 -4.79
CA ARG A 355 4.99 -22.40 -4.09
C ARG A 355 4.50 -22.04 -2.69
N SER A 356 5.31 -21.31 -1.91
CA SER A 356 4.93 -20.85 -0.56
C SER A 356 3.69 -19.94 -0.59
N ILE A 357 3.58 -19.06 -1.58
CA ILE A 357 2.40 -18.19 -1.77
C ILE A 357 1.15 -19.03 -2.07
N TRP A 358 1.25 -20.03 -2.95
CA TRP A 358 0.12 -20.88 -3.35
C TRP A 358 -0.32 -21.84 -2.24
N GLU A 359 0.61 -22.60 -1.65
CA GLU A 359 0.31 -23.58 -0.60
C GLU A 359 -0.19 -22.96 0.71
N ALA A 360 0.08 -21.67 0.94
CA ALA A 360 -0.38 -20.94 2.12
C ALA A 360 -1.73 -20.21 1.91
N ALA A 361 -2.37 -20.30 0.75
CA ALA A 361 -3.61 -19.57 0.44
C ALA A 361 -4.84 -20.21 1.13
N PRO A 362 -5.67 -19.46 1.88
CA PRO A 362 -6.72 -20.03 2.73
C PRO A 362 -7.97 -20.53 1.99
N LEU A 363 -8.19 -20.13 0.73
CA LEU A 363 -9.30 -20.59 -0.10
C LEU A 363 -8.85 -20.80 -1.57
N PRO A 364 -8.25 -21.95 -1.92
CA PRO A 364 -7.79 -22.23 -3.27
C PRO A 364 -8.87 -22.04 -4.35
N ASP A 365 -10.12 -22.47 -4.11
CA ASP A 365 -11.20 -22.37 -5.11
C ASP A 365 -11.64 -20.91 -5.38
N LEU A 366 -11.77 -20.11 -4.32
CA LEU A 366 -12.21 -18.71 -4.41
C LEU A 366 -11.12 -17.83 -5.06
N TYR A 367 -9.85 -18.23 -4.89
CA TYR A 367 -8.67 -17.51 -5.37
C TYR A 367 -7.88 -18.30 -6.44
N GLY A 368 -8.56 -19.21 -7.14
CA GLY A 368 -7.93 -20.19 -8.02
C GLY A 368 -7.10 -19.60 -9.14
N LEU A 369 -5.95 -20.24 -9.40
CA LEU A 369 -4.93 -19.83 -10.37
C LEU A 369 -5.51 -19.61 -11.79
N ASN A 370 -4.97 -18.63 -12.51
CA ASN A 370 -5.19 -18.54 -13.96
C ASN A 370 -4.35 -19.61 -14.69
N ILE A 371 -4.68 -19.90 -15.97
CA ILE A 371 -4.06 -21.00 -16.71
C ILE A 371 -2.52 -20.92 -16.80
N THR A 372 -1.97 -19.70 -16.93
CA THR A 372 -0.51 -19.47 -16.96
C THR A 372 0.12 -19.75 -15.60
N GLN A 373 -0.52 -19.32 -14.50
CA GLN A 373 -0.08 -19.61 -13.13
C GLN A 373 -0.17 -21.11 -12.85
N ALA A 374 -1.26 -21.77 -13.22
CA ALA A 374 -1.48 -23.20 -13.01
C ALA A 374 -0.44 -24.05 -13.76
N PHE A 375 -0.17 -23.78 -15.04
CA PHE A 375 0.91 -24.45 -15.78
C PHE A 375 2.28 -24.19 -15.15
N GLY A 376 2.55 -22.96 -14.69
CA GLY A 376 3.79 -22.64 -14.00
C GLY A 376 3.94 -23.41 -12.68
N MET A 377 2.86 -23.58 -11.92
CA MET A 377 2.85 -24.36 -10.68
C MET A 377 2.95 -25.86 -10.91
N GLN A 378 2.29 -26.41 -11.95
CA GLN A 378 2.49 -27.80 -12.39
C GLN A 378 3.99 -28.10 -12.58
N LYS A 379 4.69 -27.22 -13.30
CA LYS A 379 6.14 -27.32 -13.51
C LYS A 379 6.97 -27.20 -12.22
N VAL A 380 6.55 -26.37 -11.26
CA VAL A 380 7.22 -26.23 -9.94
C VAL A 380 7.10 -27.51 -9.11
N LEU A 381 5.96 -28.20 -9.20
CA LEU A 381 5.69 -29.49 -8.55
C LEU A 381 6.43 -30.65 -9.26
N GLU A 382 6.42 -30.69 -10.59
CA GLU A 382 7.20 -31.63 -11.40
C GLU A 382 8.72 -31.53 -11.11
N GLU A 383 9.25 -30.30 -10.96
CA GLU A 383 10.63 -30.04 -10.54
C GLU A 383 10.91 -30.32 -9.04
N ARG A 384 9.88 -30.68 -8.26
CA ARG A 384 9.93 -30.97 -6.82
C ARG A 384 10.58 -29.86 -5.98
N ILE A 385 10.38 -28.59 -6.35
CA ILE A 385 10.89 -27.45 -5.59
C ILE A 385 10.11 -27.35 -4.26
N PRO A 386 10.76 -27.31 -3.09
CA PRO A 386 10.08 -27.12 -1.80
C PRO A 386 9.56 -25.67 -1.64
N PRO A 387 8.52 -25.43 -0.83
CA PRO A 387 8.10 -24.07 -0.50
C PRO A 387 9.17 -23.32 0.28
N ALA A 388 9.24 -22.01 0.08
CA ALA A 388 10.06 -21.13 0.92
C ALA A 388 9.42 -20.99 2.31
N ALA A 389 10.24 -20.83 3.34
CA ALA A 389 9.75 -20.46 4.67
C ALA A 389 9.01 -19.10 4.61
N PRO A 390 7.91 -18.92 5.35
CA PRO A 390 7.25 -17.62 5.46
C PRO A 390 8.17 -16.59 6.13
N PRO A 391 7.96 -15.28 5.92
CA PRO A 391 8.65 -14.26 6.69
C PRO A 391 8.35 -14.42 8.18
N ILE A 392 9.37 -14.26 9.03
CA ILE A 392 9.25 -14.22 10.50
C ILE A 392 10.15 -13.08 10.98
N GLY A 393 9.67 -12.28 11.94
CA GLY A 393 10.42 -11.15 12.48
C GLY A 393 9.79 -9.78 12.20
N THR A 394 10.55 -8.72 12.43
CA THR A 394 10.14 -7.31 12.24
C THR A 394 10.83 -6.70 11.04
N PHE A 395 10.05 -6.01 10.20
CA PHE A 395 10.49 -5.36 8.97
C PHE A 395 10.01 -3.90 8.99
N ALA A 396 10.90 -2.98 9.37
CA ALA A 396 10.63 -1.54 9.32
C ALA A 396 11.02 -0.98 7.95
N THR A 397 10.09 -0.30 7.26
CA THR A 397 10.30 0.28 5.93
C THR A 397 10.09 1.80 6.00
N PRO A 398 11.08 2.56 6.53
CA PRO A 398 10.88 3.95 6.98
C PRO A 398 10.62 4.95 5.85
N MET A 399 11.01 4.64 4.60
CA MET A 399 10.63 5.45 3.43
C MET A 399 9.17 5.27 2.98
N SER A 400 8.39 4.44 3.67
CA SER A 400 6.95 4.27 3.46
C SER A 400 6.11 4.45 4.72
N ASP A 401 6.71 4.89 5.84
CA ASP A 401 6.04 5.00 7.14
C ASP A 401 5.26 3.71 7.52
N ARG A 402 5.86 2.54 7.29
CA ARG A 402 5.31 1.22 7.66
C ARG A 402 6.26 0.43 8.55
N ILE A 403 5.69 -0.41 9.41
CA ILE A 403 6.38 -1.55 10.03
C ILE A 403 5.47 -2.77 9.89
N MET A 404 6.05 -3.89 9.43
CA MET A 404 5.42 -5.20 9.36
C MET A 404 6.08 -6.14 10.37
N HIS A 405 5.31 -7.07 10.91
CA HIS A 405 5.72 -7.91 12.02
C HIS A 405 5.08 -9.29 11.92
N HIS A 406 5.88 -10.33 11.76
CA HIS A 406 5.42 -11.69 11.46
C HIS A 406 5.78 -12.70 12.55
N ARG A 407 4.83 -13.60 12.80
CA ARG A 407 4.90 -14.77 13.69
C ARG A 407 4.35 -16.00 12.96
N PRO A 408 4.56 -17.22 13.50
CA PRO A 408 4.12 -18.44 12.82
C PRO A 408 2.62 -18.50 12.54
N GLU A 409 1.78 -17.89 13.39
CA GLU A 409 0.30 -17.99 13.39
C GLU A 409 -0.43 -16.66 13.19
N TRP A 410 0.31 -15.54 13.16
CA TRP A 410 -0.25 -14.19 12.99
C TRP A 410 0.78 -13.21 12.41
N ALA A 411 0.29 -12.13 11.84
CA ALA A 411 1.11 -11.00 11.42
C ALA A 411 0.40 -9.67 11.68
N ALA A 412 1.16 -8.61 11.89
CA ALA A 412 0.64 -7.26 12.01
C ALA A 412 1.39 -6.29 11.08
N ALA A 413 0.69 -5.26 10.63
CA ALA A 413 1.27 -4.17 9.88
C ALA A 413 0.69 -2.84 10.33
N LEU A 414 1.55 -1.87 10.63
CA LEU A 414 1.14 -0.54 11.05
C LEU A 414 1.29 0.44 9.89
N ALA A 415 0.20 1.12 9.56
CA ALA A 415 0.16 2.18 8.57
C ALA A 415 0.16 3.56 9.24
N MET A 416 1.22 4.33 8.97
CA MET A 416 1.39 5.71 9.44
C MET A 416 1.51 6.66 8.24
N SER A 417 1.59 7.96 8.52
CA SER A 417 1.84 9.00 7.53
C SER A 417 2.47 10.21 8.21
N SER A 418 3.16 11.02 7.42
CA SER A 418 3.97 12.14 7.90
C SER A 418 3.89 13.31 6.92
N SER A 419 4.73 14.33 7.13
CA SER A 419 5.05 15.35 6.13
C SER A 419 5.60 14.77 4.81
N ARG A 420 6.06 13.51 4.80
CA ARG A 420 6.64 12.80 3.64
C ARG A 420 5.62 11.94 2.88
N ILE A 421 4.71 11.30 3.61
CA ILE A 421 3.82 10.24 3.11
C ILE A 421 2.36 10.69 3.13
N GLY A 422 1.64 10.40 2.04
CA GLY A 422 0.21 10.71 1.92
C GLY A 422 -0.63 9.88 2.90
N ARG A 423 -1.64 10.48 3.54
CA ARG A 423 -2.48 9.77 4.54
C ARG A 423 -3.17 8.55 3.93
N TYR A 424 -3.79 8.76 2.77
CA TYR A 424 -4.32 7.70 1.92
C TYR A 424 -4.51 8.25 0.51
N GLU A 425 -4.58 7.38 -0.49
CA GLU A 425 -4.91 7.79 -1.86
C GLU A 425 -6.41 7.66 -2.12
N ALA A 426 -7.05 8.77 -2.51
CA ALA A 426 -8.29 8.78 -3.28
C ALA A 426 -8.00 9.42 -4.64
N LEU A 427 -8.33 8.70 -5.71
CA LEU A 427 -8.09 9.09 -7.10
C LEU A 427 -9.12 8.38 -7.99
N ASN A 428 -9.54 8.98 -9.11
CA ASN A 428 -10.50 8.41 -10.06
C ASN A 428 -11.84 7.96 -9.44
N HIS A 429 -12.25 8.57 -8.31
CA HIS A 429 -13.38 8.15 -7.48
C HIS A 429 -13.24 6.76 -6.79
N GLU A 430 -12.03 6.22 -6.69
CA GLU A 430 -11.71 5.06 -5.87
C GLU A 430 -11.36 5.46 -4.41
N ASN A 431 -11.56 4.53 -3.47
CA ASN A 431 -11.12 4.59 -2.06
C ASN A 431 -11.71 5.75 -1.23
N LEU A 432 -13.01 6.04 -1.38
CA LEU A 432 -13.64 7.29 -0.94
C LEU A 432 -13.84 7.47 0.59
N ARG A 433 -13.89 6.38 1.38
CA ARG A 433 -14.29 6.41 2.81
C ARG A 433 -13.29 5.94 3.89
N PRO A 434 -12.25 5.13 3.63
CA PRO A 434 -11.29 4.74 4.67
C PRO A 434 -10.26 5.86 4.94
N TRP A 435 -10.73 6.97 5.53
CA TRP A 435 -10.01 8.24 5.67
C TRP A 435 -8.71 8.17 6.50
N TYR A 436 -8.64 7.23 7.44
CA TYR A 436 -7.61 7.18 8.49
C TYR A 436 -6.51 6.13 8.26
N GLN A 437 -6.33 5.62 7.03
CA GLN A 437 -5.33 4.57 6.75
C GLN A 437 -3.90 4.95 7.20
N GLY A 438 -3.53 6.23 7.09
CA GLY A 438 -2.22 6.74 7.53
C GLY A 438 -2.19 7.28 8.95
N ASP A 439 -3.27 7.23 9.72
CA ASP A 439 -3.37 7.87 11.04
C ASP A 439 -3.07 6.89 12.20
N GLY A 440 -2.32 5.81 11.90
CA GLY A 440 -1.96 4.75 12.84
C GLY A 440 -2.84 3.51 12.74
N PHE A 441 -3.33 3.17 11.54
CA PHE A 441 -4.13 1.97 11.33
C PHE A 441 -3.25 0.73 11.56
N LEU A 442 -3.55 -0.02 12.62
CA LEU A 442 -2.92 -1.29 12.95
C LEU A 442 -3.72 -2.45 12.35
N TYR A 443 -3.22 -3.00 11.25
CA TYR A 443 -3.75 -4.21 10.62
C TYR A 443 -3.24 -5.43 11.38
N VAL A 444 -4.10 -6.37 11.78
CA VAL A 444 -3.69 -7.64 12.40
C VAL A 444 -4.39 -8.82 11.74
N TYR A 445 -3.57 -9.72 11.20
CA TYR A 445 -3.90 -10.94 10.49
C TYR A 445 -3.65 -12.15 11.39
N THR A 446 -4.53 -13.15 11.37
CA THR A 446 -4.41 -14.39 12.15
C THR A 446 -4.80 -15.58 11.28
N ASP A 447 -4.42 -16.79 11.68
CA ASP A 447 -4.98 -18.03 11.09
C ASP A 447 -6.37 -18.38 11.62
N ARG A 448 -6.82 -17.72 12.71
CA ARG A 448 -8.15 -17.89 13.31
C ARG A 448 -9.26 -17.22 12.49
N ASP A 449 -8.94 -16.14 11.77
CA ASP A 449 -9.74 -15.60 10.67
C ASP A 449 -8.81 -15.02 9.58
N PRO A 450 -8.35 -15.84 8.64
CA PRO A 450 -7.46 -15.37 7.58
C PRO A 450 -8.19 -14.49 6.56
N LEU A 451 -9.53 -14.49 6.54
CA LEU A 451 -10.36 -13.78 5.57
C LEU A 451 -10.87 -12.43 6.08
N HIS A 452 -10.55 -12.04 7.32
CA HIS A 452 -11.02 -10.85 8.01
C HIS A 452 -11.10 -9.57 7.11
N PHE A 453 -10.04 -9.27 6.37
CA PHE A 453 -9.97 -8.11 5.45
C PHE A 453 -10.52 -8.35 4.04
N SER A 454 -10.61 -9.63 3.63
CA SER A 454 -11.04 -10.08 2.30
C SER A 454 -12.56 -10.27 2.24
N ASN A 455 -13.18 -10.57 3.39
CA ASN A 455 -14.61 -10.84 3.61
C ASN A 455 -15.46 -9.54 3.60
N ASP A 456 -15.37 -8.76 2.52
CA ASP A 456 -16.09 -7.48 2.32
C ASP A 456 -15.92 -6.45 3.45
N TYR A 457 -14.75 -6.41 4.07
CA TYR A 457 -14.37 -5.45 5.11
C TYR A 457 -14.50 -3.99 4.63
N TRP A 458 -13.83 -3.67 3.51
CA TRP A 458 -13.67 -2.30 3.01
C TRP A 458 -14.97 -1.51 2.79
N PRO A 459 -16.05 -2.07 2.19
CA PRO A 459 -17.33 -1.36 2.06
C PRO A 459 -18.19 -1.33 3.32
N THR A 460 -17.89 -2.11 4.38
CA THR A 460 -18.76 -2.27 5.56
C THR A 460 -18.18 -1.75 6.87
N MET A 461 -16.86 -1.59 6.99
CA MET A 461 -16.18 -1.17 8.23
C MET A 461 -16.58 0.22 8.71
N ASP A 462 -16.25 0.55 9.96
CA ASP A 462 -16.48 1.90 10.51
C ASP A 462 -15.24 2.77 10.39
N PRO A 463 -15.21 3.79 9.50
CA PRO A 463 -14.02 4.62 9.35
C PRO A 463 -13.71 5.38 10.66
N TYR A 464 -14.73 5.78 11.42
CA TYR A 464 -14.54 6.45 12.73
C TYR A 464 -13.93 5.55 13.80
N HIS A 465 -13.99 4.23 13.60
CA HIS A 465 -13.41 3.22 14.48
C HIS A 465 -12.41 2.35 13.71
N THR A 466 -11.47 3.01 13.02
CA THR A 466 -10.34 2.33 12.35
C THR A 466 -9.37 1.77 13.42
N PRO A 467 -9.05 0.46 13.44
CA PRO A 467 -8.18 -0.15 14.46
C PRO A 467 -6.84 0.57 14.66
N GLY A 468 -6.49 0.89 15.91
CA GLY A 468 -5.26 1.59 16.29
C GLY A 468 -5.30 3.11 16.15
N VAL A 469 -6.30 3.71 15.49
CA VAL A 469 -6.38 5.17 15.26
C VAL A 469 -6.89 5.92 16.50
N THR A 470 -6.51 7.20 16.63
CA THR A 470 -7.12 8.15 17.58
C THR A 470 -7.70 9.34 16.80
N ASN A 471 -9.01 9.59 16.91
CA ASN A 471 -9.70 10.58 16.10
C ASN A 471 -10.95 11.17 16.79
N GLY A 472 -11.26 12.43 16.46
CA GLY A 472 -12.57 13.02 16.73
C GLY A 472 -13.69 12.36 15.91
N GLN A 473 -14.93 12.51 16.38
CA GLN A 473 -16.14 11.98 15.71
C GLN A 473 -16.79 13.00 14.72
N ASN A 474 -16.01 13.97 14.23
CA ASN A 474 -16.46 14.97 13.25
C ASN A 474 -16.73 14.36 11.87
N PRO A 475 -17.80 14.75 11.14
CA PRO A 475 -18.00 14.43 9.73
C PRO A 475 -16.77 14.74 8.86
N GLN A 476 -16.13 13.72 8.30
CA GLN A 476 -14.96 13.87 7.43
C GLN A 476 -15.37 14.16 5.97
N ASN A 477 -14.50 14.90 5.28
CA ASN A 477 -14.53 15.05 3.82
C ASN A 477 -13.26 14.42 3.23
N PRO A 478 -13.30 13.84 2.02
CA PRO A 478 -12.09 13.42 1.31
C PRO A 478 -11.11 14.61 1.18
N PRO A 479 -9.81 14.44 1.51
CA PRO A 479 -8.82 15.50 1.36
C PRO A 479 -8.47 15.69 -0.13
N ALA A 480 -7.68 16.71 -0.42
CA ALA A 480 -7.10 16.89 -1.75
C ALA A 480 -6.20 15.68 -2.12
N TYR A 481 -6.08 15.41 -3.42
CA TYR A 481 -5.13 14.42 -3.92
C TYR A 481 -3.69 14.77 -3.48
N LYS A 482 -2.90 13.76 -3.11
CA LYS A 482 -1.56 13.88 -2.51
C LYS A 482 -1.49 14.66 -1.19
N PHE A 483 -2.53 14.59 -0.35
CA PHE A 483 -2.50 15.19 1.00
C PHE A 483 -1.68 14.36 2.00
N THR A 484 -0.58 14.94 2.50
CA THR A 484 0.29 14.41 3.55
C THR A 484 -0.25 14.70 4.96
N ALA A 485 0.31 14.05 5.98
CA ALA A 485 0.06 14.41 7.36
C ALA A 485 0.87 15.67 7.78
N HIS A 486 0.54 16.21 8.95
CA HIS A 486 1.06 17.51 9.41
C HIS A 486 2.31 17.45 10.30
N ARG A 487 2.83 16.25 10.56
CA ARG A 487 3.95 16.01 11.49
C ARG A 487 5.03 15.20 10.79
N ASP A 488 6.29 15.49 11.10
CA ASP A 488 7.42 14.73 10.55
C ASP A 488 7.60 13.37 11.23
N TRP A 489 7.18 13.21 12.48
CA TRP A 489 7.40 11.97 13.23
C TRP A 489 6.37 10.88 12.87
N ALA A 490 6.80 9.99 11.98
CA ALA A 490 6.21 8.67 11.76
C ALA A 490 7.35 7.70 11.42
N GLY A 491 7.37 6.52 12.02
CA GLY A 491 8.45 5.55 11.82
C GLY A 491 8.79 4.79 13.10
N GLY A 492 10.02 4.29 13.19
CA GLY A 492 10.44 3.40 14.27
C GLY A 492 11.70 2.62 13.91
N LEU A 493 11.85 1.41 14.46
CA LEU A 493 13.02 0.54 14.23
C LEU A 493 12.72 -0.95 14.43
N ASP A 494 13.60 -1.78 13.88
CA ASP A 494 13.74 -3.19 14.26
C ASP A 494 14.68 -3.36 15.46
N TRP A 495 14.36 -4.31 16.33
CA TRP A 495 15.29 -4.81 17.34
C TRP A 495 15.78 -6.19 16.94
N ARG A 496 16.96 -6.21 16.28
CA ARG A 496 17.66 -7.42 15.85
C ARG A 496 16.76 -8.33 15.00
N GLY A 497 15.89 -7.74 14.18
CA GLY A 497 14.86 -8.45 13.40
C GLY A 497 13.78 -9.19 14.20
N THR A 498 13.79 -9.19 15.53
CA THR A 498 12.85 -9.98 16.35
C THR A 498 11.67 -9.15 16.87
N HIS A 499 11.95 -8.03 17.52
CA HIS A 499 10.96 -7.13 18.10
C HIS A 499 10.91 -5.82 17.29
N GLY A 500 9.85 -5.03 17.45
CA GLY A 500 9.66 -3.77 16.73
C GLY A 500 9.17 -2.64 17.63
N LEU A 501 9.63 -1.42 17.34
CA LEU A 501 9.14 -0.19 17.97
C LEU A 501 8.66 0.75 16.88
N ALA A 502 7.45 1.32 17.02
CA ALA A 502 6.92 2.37 16.16
C ALA A 502 6.43 3.57 16.98
N GLY A 503 6.40 4.75 16.37
CA GLY A 503 5.77 5.94 16.92
C GLY A 503 5.19 6.87 15.84
N LEU A 504 4.00 7.41 16.10
CA LEU A 504 3.33 8.44 15.30
C LEU A 504 2.95 9.65 16.17
N ASP A 505 3.37 10.84 15.74
CA ASP A 505 2.84 12.11 16.24
C ASP A 505 1.53 12.43 15.50
N ALA A 506 0.41 11.93 16.02
CA ALA A 506 -0.88 12.05 15.34
C ALA A 506 -1.46 13.46 15.50
N LEU A 507 -1.91 14.01 14.37
CA LEU A 507 -2.77 15.19 14.27
C LEU A 507 -3.74 14.93 13.12
N SER A 508 -5.04 14.95 13.39
CA SER A 508 -6.08 14.63 12.39
C SER A 508 -6.11 15.63 11.23
N THR A 509 -6.78 15.27 10.13
CA THR A 509 -6.90 16.09 8.90
C THR A 509 -7.52 17.47 9.16
N ASP A 510 -8.54 17.53 10.02
CA ASP A 510 -9.18 18.77 10.50
C ASP A 510 -8.36 19.53 11.56
N LYS A 511 -7.27 18.92 12.06
CA LYS A 511 -6.47 19.35 13.23
C LYS A 511 -7.29 19.43 14.53
N GLY A 512 -8.49 18.84 14.55
CA GLY A 512 -9.41 18.81 15.68
C GLY A 512 -9.01 17.84 16.79
N SER A 513 -8.15 16.86 16.51
CA SER A 513 -7.67 15.87 17.47
C SER A 513 -6.20 15.51 17.28
N SER A 514 -5.50 15.15 18.35
CA SER A 514 -4.09 14.76 18.33
C SER A 514 -3.75 13.73 19.41
N ALA A 515 -2.64 13.00 19.25
CA ALA A 515 -2.09 12.07 20.25
C ALA A 515 -0.62 11.72 19.98
N LYS A 516 0.16 11.43 21.03
CA LYS A 516 1.42 10.68 20.91
C LYS A 516 1.11 9.18 20.97
N LYS A 517 1.37 8.46 19.89
CA LYS A 517 1.01 7.04 19.74
C LYS A 517 2.29 6.22 19.57
N SER A 518 2.46 5.18 20.38
CA SER A 518 3.60 4.24 20.30
C SER A 518 3.11 2.79 20.27
N TRP A 519 3.76 1.95 19.47
CA TRP A 519 3.48 0.52 19.38
C TRP A 519 4.77 -0.30 19.57
N PHE A 520 4.66 -1.37 20.36
CA PHE A 520 5.76 -2.24 20.74
C PHE A 520 5.39 -3.67 20.34
N PHE A 521 6.03 -4.18 19.29
CA PHE A 521 5.75 -5.49 18.71
C PHE A 521 6.70 -6.52 19.33
N LEU A 522 6.16 -7.39 20.19
CA LEU A 522 6.90 -8.37 20.99
C LEU A 522 6.78 -9.77 20.40
N LEU A 523 7.21 -10.83 21.11
CA LEU A 523 7.07 -12.19 20.57
C LEU A 523 5.60 -12.61 20.40
N ASN A 524 4.78 -12.49 21.46
CA ASN A 524 3.40 -13.01 21.48
C ASN A 524 2.34 -11.91 21.61
N SER A 525 2.72 -10.63 21.56
CA SER A 525 1.79 -9.51 21.74
C SER A 525 2.25 -8.21 21.09
N ILE A 526 1.32 -7.27 20.94
CA ILE A 526 1.56 -5.88 20.52
C ILE A 526 1.06 -4.97 21.63
N ILE A 527 1.95 -4.22 22.28
CA ILE A 527 1.57 -3.20 23.27
C ILE A 527 1.36 -1.88 22.55
N ALA A 528 0.29 -1.16 22.87
CA ALA A 528 -0.04 0.14 22.30
C ALA A 528 -0.23 1.18 23.41
N LEU A 529 0.55 2.25 23.36
CA LEU A 529 0.51 3.37 24.32
C LEU A 529 0.08 4.67 23.65
N GLY A 530 -0.77 5.42 24.36
CA GLY A 530 -1.24 6.74 23.96
C GLY A 530 -1.15 7.75 25.09
N ALA A 531 -0.67 8.95 24.80
CA ALA A 531 -0.67 10.07 25.72
C ALA A 531 -0.86 11.41 24.99
N GLY A 532 -1.40 12.42 25.69
CA GLY A 532 -1.72 13.69 25.07
C GLY A 532 -2.86 13.58 24.04
N CYS A 533 -3.78 12.62 24.21
CA CYS A 533 -4.99 12.52 23.41
C CYS A 533 -5.85 13.75 23.70
N ALA A 534 -5.95 14.65 22.73
CA ALA A 534 -6.58 15.96 22.89
C ALA A 534 -7.63 16.23 21.79
N GLY A 535 -8.62 17.06 22.10
CA GLY A 535 -9.66 17.51 21.18
C GLY A 535 -9.93 19.02 21.28
N LEU A 536 -10.31 19.62 20.15
CA LEU A 536 -10.54 21.05 19.94
C LEU A 536 -11.71 21.32 18.96
N SER A 537 -12.73 20.46 18.92
CA SER A 537 -13.83 20.51 17.92
C SER A 537 -15.24 20.41 18.48
N GLY A 538 -15.41 20.27 19.80
CA GLY A 538 -16.71 20.10 20.44
C GLY A 538 -17.33 18.70 20.27
N THR A 539 -16.53 17.71 19.84
CA THR A 539 -16.94 16.30 19.73
C THR A 539 -16.09 15.40 20.62
N GLU A 540 -16.55 14.18 20.82
CA GLU A 540 -15.77 13.12 21.46
C GLU A 540 -14.53 12.76 20.64
N VAL A 541 -13.46 12.38 21.33
CA VAL A 541 -12.24 11.81 20.74
C VAL A 541 -12.13 10.36 21.18
N HIS A 542 -12.12 9.43 20.23
CA HIS A 542 -12.01 8.01 20.50
C HIS A 542 -10.60 7.52 20.17
N THR A 543 -10.19 6.42 20.79
CA THR A 543 -9.12 5.55 20.28
C THR A 543 -9.66 4.16 20.11
N THR A 544 -9.60 3.62 18.90
CA THR A 544 -10.07 2.26 18.65
C THR A 544 -8.94 1.28 18.88
N TYR A 545 -9.17 0.29 19.73
CA TYR A 545 -8.21 -0.78 19.98
C TYR A 545 -8.39 -1.89 18.93
N GLU A 546 -9.63 -2.16 18.54
CA GLU A 546 -10.03 -3.15 17.52
C GLU A 546 -11.37 -2.80 16.87
N SER A 547 -11.58 -3.19 15.61
CA SER A 547 -12.88 -3.26 14.92
C SER A 547 -12.90 -4.48 13.98
N ARG A 548 -13.14 -5.65 14.59
CA ARG A 548 -13.02 -6.97 13.99
C ARG A 548 -14.32 -7.34 13.27
N ASN A 549 -14.33 -7.19 11.93
CA ASN A 549 -15.25 -7.93 11.05
C ASN A 549 -15.18 -9.42 11.42
N LEU A 550 -16.32 -10.02 11.77
CA LEU A 550 -16.40 -11.38 12.29
C LEU A 550 -16.57 -12.40 11.15
N PRO A 551 -16.11 -13.66 11.33
CA PRO A 551 -16.40 -14.76 10.42
C PRO A 551 -17.91 -14.95 10.19
N LEU A 552 -18.29 -15.42 9.00
CA LEU A 552 -19.69 -15.70 8.67
C LEU A 552 -20.30 -16.86 9.50
N SER A 553 -19.45 -17.68 10.12
CA SER A 553 -19.82 -18.69 11.13
C SER A 553 -20.17 -18.09 12.50
N GLY A 554 -19.89 -16.81 12.73
CA GLY A 554 -19.80 -16.20 14.05
C GLY A 554 -18.47 -16.50 14.75
N SER A 555 -18.31 -15.90 15.94
CA SER A 555 -17.21 -16.10 16.89
C SER A 555 -17.74 -15.83 18.30
N ASN A 556 -17.33 -16.60 19.31
CA ASN A 556 -17.66 -16.26 20.70
C ASN A 556 -16.73 -15.16 21.22
N PHE A 557 -17.22 -14.39 22.18
CA PHE A 557 -16.51 -13.30 22.84
C PHE A 557 -16.75 -13.36 24.35
N SER A 558 -15.74 -13.05 25.15
CA SER A 558 -15.84 -12.93 26.61
C SER A 558 -15.15 -11.67 27.13
N ILE A 559 -15.66 -11.15 28.26
CA ILE A 559 -15.09 -10.03 29.02
C ILE A 559 -14.70 -10.59 30.40
N ASN A 560 -13.45 -10.43 30.82
CA ASN A 560 -12.88 -11.06 32.03
C ASN A 560 -13.15 -12.59 32.14
N GLY A 561 -13.45 -13.28 31.03
CA GLY A 561 -13.83 -14.70 30.99
C GLY A 561 -15.33 -14.98 30.98
N GLU A 562 -16.18 -13.98 31.22
CA GLU A 562 -17.64 -14.12 31.10
C GLU A 562 -18.07 -13.98 29.63
N TYR A 563 -18.56 -15.09 29.05
CA TYR A 563 -19.02 -15.15 27.66
C TYR A 563 -20.29 -14.31 27.46
N GLN A 564 -20.21 -13.41 26.49
CA GLN A 564 -21.34 -12.60 26.06
C GLN A 564 -22.27 -13.42 25.16
N ILE A 565 -23.59 -13.16 25.18
CA ILE A 565 -24.57 -13.93 24.39
C ILE A 565 -24.39 -13.60 22.91
N MET A 566 -23.66 -14.45 22.19
CA MET A 566 -22.98 -14.13 20.92
C MET A 566 -23.49 -14.91 19.69
N ASN A 567 -24.74 -15.38 19.69
CA ASN A 567 -25.35 -16.18 18.62
C ASN A 567 -25.02 -15.68 17.19
N PRO A 568 -24.74 -16.56 16.21
CA PRO A 568 -24.64 -16.16 14.80
C PRO A 568 -25.95 -15.57 14.27
N GLY A 569 -25.86 -14.56 13.39
CA GLY A 569 -27.03 -13.91 12.77
C GLY A 569 -27.84 -13.00 13.72
N TRP A 570 -27.27 -12.62 14.86
CA TRP A 570 -27.91 -11.78 15.88
C TRP A 570 -28.21 -10.37 15.36
N ILE A 571 -29.38 -9.83 15.74
CA ILE A 571 -30.02 -8.70 15.02
C ILE A 571 -30.04 -7.40 15.83
N LYS A 572 -29.97 -7.47 17.16
CA LYS A 572 -30.07 -6.30 18.04
C LYS A 572 -28.66 -5.75 18.33
N PRO A 573 -28.31 -4.51 17.95
CA PRO A 573 -27.03 -3.92 18.33
C PRO A 573 -26.84 -3.83 19.84
N TRP A 574 -25.59 -3.89 20.27
CA TRP A 574 -25.16 -3.82 21.66
C TRP A 574 -23.96 -2.89 21.78
N GLU A 575 -23.99 -2.01 22.76
CA GLU A 575 -22.92 -1.10 23.11
C GLU A 575 -22.93 -0.94 24.64
N GLU A 576 -21.87 -1.37 25.30
CA GLU A 576 -21.69 -1.25 26.75
C GLU A 576 -20.29 -0.71 27.07
N THR A 577 -20.19 0.06 28.15
CA THR A 577 -18.91 0.61 28.64
C THR A 577 -18.70 0.15 30.07
N HIS A 578 -17.61 -0.59 30.29
CA HIS A 578 -17.30 -1.21 31.56
C HIS A 578 -16.06 -0.57 32.17
N ALA A 579 -16.10 -0.26 33.46
CA ALA A 579 -14.91 0.03 34.26
C ALA A 579 -14.30 -1.27 34.81
N GLN A 580 -13.03 -1.23 35.21
CA GLN A 580 -12.36 -2.35 35.90
C GLN A 580 -12.35 -3.68 35.11
N ILE A 581 -12.28 -3.60 33.77
CA ILE A 581 -12.00 -4.77 32.93
C ILE A 581 -10.49 -4.95 32.81
N ASP A 582 -10.03 -6.18 33.02
CA ASP A 582 -8.63 -6.55 32.89
C ASP A 582 -8.31 -7.06 31.48
N TRP A 583 -9.23 -7.86 30.91
CA TRP A 583 -9.06 -8.46 29.59
C TRP A 583 -10.39 -8.82 28.92
N ALA A 584 -10.31 -9.12 27.63
CA ALA A 584 -11.36 -9.72 26.83
C ALA A 584 -10.75 -10.71 25.82
N TYR A 585 -11.53 -11.65 25.29
CA TYR A 585 -11.07 -12.68 24.37
C TYR A 585 -12.11 -12.97 23.28
N LEU A 586 -11.67 -13.17 22.04
CA LEU A 586 -12.50 -13.45 20.86
C LEU A 586 -11.94 -14.65 20.09
N ASP A 587 -12.73 -15.71 19.88
CA ASP A 587 -12.24 -16.96 19.26
C ASP A 587 -11.56 -16.78 17.90
N SER A 588 -12.07 -15.89 17.05
CA SER A 588 -11.52 -15.58 15.72
C SER A 588 -10.25 -14.72 15.74
N PHE A 589 -9.79 -14.27 16.91
CA PHE A 589 -8.63 -13.38 17.04
C PHE A 589 -7.60 -13.83 18.08
N GLY A 590 -8.03 -14.08 19.31
CA GLY A 590 -7.16 -14.14 20.49
C GLY A 590 -7.56 -13.10 21.55
N GLY A 591 -6.57 -12.59 22.28
CA GLY A 591 -6.77 -11.77 23.47
C GLY A 591 -6.62 -10.26 23.31
N TYR A 592 -7.32 -9.53 24.18
CA TYR A 592 -7.21 -8.09 24.40
C TYR A 592 -6.96 -7.87 25.90
N VAL A 593 -5.95 -7.08 26.28
CA VAL A 593 -5.63 -6.79 27.70
C VAL A 593 -5.56 -5.29 27.93
N PHE A 594 -6.17 -4.81 29.01
CA PHE A 594 -6.26 -3.39 29.34
C PHE A 594 -5.31 -3.08 30.51
N LEU A 595 -4.32 -2.23 30.26
CA LEU A 595 -3.13 -2.07 31.10
C LEU A 595 -3.17 -0.79 31.96
N ASP A 596 -4.11 0.11 31.69
CA ASP A 596 -4.41 1.32 32.47
C ASP A 596 -5.60 1.17 33.42
N LYS A 597 -6.41 0.09 33.28
CA LYS A 597 -7.63 -0.21 34.05
C LYS A 597 -8.74 0.85 33.91
N GLU A 598 -8.63 1.67 32.86
CA GLU A 598 -9.56 2.74 32.51
C GLU A 598 -10.81 2.18 31.80
N PRO A 599 -11.99 2.84 31.87
CA PRO A 599 -13.20 2.35 31.21
C PRO A 599 -13.08 2.15 29.70
N ILE A 600 -13.54 0.99 29.23
CA ILE A 600 -13.50 0.52 27.83
C ILE A 600 -14.92 0.30 27.31
N SER A 601 -15.18 0.73 26.08
CA SER A 601 -16.43 0.55 25.35
C SER A 601 -16.33 -0.62 24.36
N PHE A 602 -17.32 -1.49 24.37
CA PHE A 602 -17.46 -2.63 23.46
C PHE A 602 -18.76 -2.48 22.67
N ARG A 603 -18.70 -2.63 21.34
CA ARG A 603 -19.87 -2.50 20.44
C ARG A 603 -19.94 -3.68 19.48
N ARG A 604 -21.07 -4.37 19.43
CA ARG A 604 -21.40 -5.38 18.40
C ARG A 604 -22.57 -4.90 17.55
N GLU A 605 -22.34 -4.83 16.23
CA GLU A 605 -23.32 -4.30 15.28
C GLU A 605 -23.25 -5.00 13.90
N GLN A 606 -24.39 -5.07 13.21
CA GLN A 606 -24.44 -5.37 11.78
C GLN A 606 -24.30 -4.08 10.97
N ARG A 607 -23.23 -3.96 10.19
CA ARG A 607 -22.94 -2.82 9.32
C ARG A 607 -23.29 -3.14 7.87
N LYS A 608 -23.82 -2.14 7.16
CA LYS A 608 -24.26 -2.25 5.76
C LYS A 608 -23.54 -1.25 4.87
N GLY A 609 -23.22 -1.67 3.65
CA GLY A 609 -22.59 -0.84 2.63
C GLY A 609 -22.45 -1.55 1.29
N LYS A 610 -21.93 -0.85 0.29
CA LYS A 610 -21.76 -1.31 -1.10
C LYS A 610 -20.32 -1.07 -1.55
N TRP A 611 -19.81 -1.80 -2.54
CA TRP A 611 -18.51 -1.42 -3.12
C TRP A 611 -18.60 -0.06 -3.83
N THR A 612 -19.76 0.28 -4.39
CA THR A 612 -20.03 1.63 -4.93
C THR A 612 -20.14 2.76 -3.89
N ASP A 613 -20.18 2.45 -2.60
CA ASP A 613 -20.03 3.47 -1.54
C ASP A 613 -18.58 3.98 -1.45
N ILE A 614 -17.60 3.14 -1.79
CA ILE A 614 -16.17 3.42 -1.67
C ILE A 614 -15.43 3.51 -3.01
N ASN A 615 -15.99 3.01 -4.11
CA ASN A 615 -15.40 3.06 -5.44
C ASN A 615 -16.46 3.32 -6.52
N GLN A 616 -16.38 4.48 -7.15
CA GLN A 616 -17.30 4.93 -8.21
C GLN A 616 -16.59 5.04 -9.57
N TYR A 617 -15.39 4.48 -9.72
CA TYR A 617 -14.75 4.37 -11.02
C TYR A 617 -15.58 3.42 -11.92
N PRO A 618 -15.78 3.71 -13.23
CA PRO A 618 -16.72 2.95 -14.06
C PRO A 618 -16.46 1.44 -14.14
N ASP A 619 -15.23 1.00 -13.87
CA ASP A 619 -14.88 -0.41 -13.76
C ASP A 619 -15.71 -1.18 -12.72
N TYR A 620 -16.08 -0.53 -11.62
CA TYR A 620 -16.62 -1.16 -10.40
C TYR A 620 -18.10 -0.87 -10.13
N LEU A 621 -18.77 -0.08 -10.98
CA LEU A 621 -20.16 0.34 -10.79
C LEU A 621 -21.17 -0.83 -10.73
N GLY A 622 -20.82 -1.99 -11.31
CA GLY A 622 -21.63 -3.21 -11.20
C GLY A 622 -21.71 -3.78 -9.78
N PHE A 623 -20.74 -3.51 -8.90
CA PHE A 623 -20.71 -4.01 -7.52
C PHE A 623 -21.57 -3.16 -6.56
N SER A 624 -22.81 -2.90 -6.98
CA SER A 624 -23.75 -1.99 -6.31
C SER A 624 -24.71 -2.68 -5.33
N ASP A 625 -24.63 -4.00 -5.16
CA ASP A 625 -25.49 -4.74 -4.24
C ASP A 625 -25.19 -4.43 -2.76
N PRO A 626 -26.22 -4.38 -1.89
CA PRO A 626 -26.05 -4.11 -0.46
C PRO A 626 -25.45 -5.31 0.26
N ILE A 627 -24.26 -5.13 0.82
CA ILE A 627 -23.57 -6.11 1.65
C ILE A 627 -23.84 -5.81 3.13
N THR A 628 -23.99 -6.85 3.93
CA THR A 628 -24.03 -6.77 5.41
C THR A 628 -22.87 -7.58 5.98
N ARG A 629 -22.23 -7.06 7.03
CA ARG A 629 -21.21 -7.74 7.84
C ARG A 629 -21.38 -7.40 9.31
N GLU A 630 -20.89 -8.26 10.20
CA GLU A 630 -21.00 -8.10 11.64
C GLU A 630 -19.63 -7.77 12.23
N TYR A 631 -19.58 -6.77 13.12
CA TYR A 631 -18.34 -6.26 13.71
C TYR A 631 -18.41 -6.33 15.23
N LEU A 632 -17.29 -6.70 15.86
CA LEU A 632 -16.99 -6.36 17.25
C LEU A 632 -15.97 -5.21 17.26
N THR A 633 -16.33 -4.08 17.86
CA THR A 633 -15.47 -2.91 18.02
C THR A 633 -15.16 -2.69 19.50
N ILE A 634 -13.88 -2.47 19.81
CA ILE A 634 -13.37 -2.23 21.17
C ILE A 634 -12.64 -0.89 21.14
N TYR A 635 -13.07 0.07 21.96
CA TYR A 635 -12.53 1.44 21.91
C TYR A 635 -12.56 2.13 23.27
N ARG A 636 -11.78 3.19 23.35
CA ARG A 636 -11.64 4.09 24.48
C ARG A 636 -12.19 5.46 24.08
N ASN A 637 -13.31 5.85 24.67
CA ASN A 637 -13.80 7.23 24.60
C ASN A 637 -13.00 8.10 25.60
N HIS A 638 -12.37 9.18 25.11
CA HIS A 638 -11.63 10.14 25.95
C HIS A 638 -12.49 11.33 26.41
N GLY A 639 -13.79 11.33 26.07
CA GLY A 639 -14.74 12.42 26.30
C GLY A 639 -14.69 13.49 25.20
N ILE A 640 -15.50 14.53 25.38
CA ILE A 640 -15.56 15.71 24.50
C ILE A 640 -14.37 16.61 24.77
N ASP A 641 -13.66 17.02 23.71
CA ASP A 641 -12.50 17.92 23.76
C ASP A 641 -11.53 17.64 24.93
N PRO A 642 -10.92 16.44 25.03
CA PRO A 642 -9.93 16.13 26.05
C PRO A 642 -8.69 17.01 25.92
N LYS A 643 -7.84 17.00 26.95
CA LYS A 643 -6.63 17.84 27.03
C LYS A 643 -5.34 17.06 27.27
N ASP A 644 -5.41 15.92 27.95
CA ASP A 644 -4.31 14.95 28.10
C ASP A 644 -4.88 13.54 28.34
N GLY A 645 -5.80 13.10 27.47
CA GLY A 645 -6.32 11.73 27.49
C GLY A 645 -5.21 10.72 27.20
N ARG A 646 -5.32 9.52 27.75
CA ARG A 646 -4.29 8.47 27.66
C ARG A 646 -4.93 7.10 27.47
N TYR A 647 -4.17 6.17 26.92
CA TYR A 647 -4.54 4.76 26.81
C TYR A 647 -3.32 3.85 26.92
N ALA A 648 -3.51 2.64 27.42
CA ALA A 648 -2.55 1.54 27.38
C ALA A 648 -3.26 0.18 27.24
N TYR A 649 -3.01 -0.53 26.16
CA TYR A 649 -3.57 -1.86 25.91
C TYR A 649 -2.55 -2.80 25.25
N ALA A 650 -2.82 -4.10 25.29
CA ALA A 650 -2.13 -5.11 24.52
C ALA A 650 -3.10 -5.91 23.64
N LEU A 651 -2.66 -6.24 22.43
CA LEU A 651 -3.26 -7.25 21.57
C LEU A 651 -2.43 -8.53 21.66
N LEU A 652 -3.08 -9.68 21.83
CA LEU A 652 -2.48 -11.01 21.90
C LEU A 652 -3.08 -11.90 20.80
N PRO A 653 -2.64 -11.75 19.53
CA PRO A 653 -3.23 -12.50 18.43
C PRO A 653 -2.87 -13.99 18.53
N SER A 654 -3.80 -14.85 18.11
CA SER A 654 -3.76 -16.32 18.18
C SER A 654 -3.75 -16.96 19.59
N ALA A 655 -3.44 -16.21 20.65
CA ALA A 655 -3.44 -16.68 22.04
C ALA A 655 -4.79 -17.24 22.52
N SER A 656 -4.77 -18.13 23.50
CA SER A 656 -5.93 -18.68 24.20
C SER A 656 -6.54 -17.72 25.23
N SER A 657 -7.74 -18.06 25.72
CA SER A 657 -8.40 -17.37 26.84
C SER A 657 -7.55 -17.45 28.11
N GLU A 658 -6.93 -18.60 28.37
CA GLU A 658 -6.07 -18.89 29.51
C GLU A 658 -4.79 -18.04 29.49
N GLU A 659 -4.07 -18.00 28.36
CA GLU A 659 -2.88 -17.16 28.17
C GLU A 659 -3.22 -15.67 28.26
N THR A 660 -4.39 -15.27 27.75
CA THR A 660 -4.87 -13.88 27.84
C THR A 660 -5.11 -13.47 29.28
N ARG A 661 -5.76 -14.34 30.08
CA ARG A 661 -5.95 -14.13 31.52
C ARG A 661 -4.63 -14.12 32.27
N GLU A 662 -3.69 -15.00 31.93
CA GLU A 662 -2.35 -15.02 32.55
C GLU A 662 -1.59 -13.72 32.29
N PHE A 663 -1.54 -13.26 31.04
CA PHE A 663 -0.93 -11.97 30.67
C PHE A 663 -1.63 -10.79 31.37
N ALA A 664 -2.96 -10.84 31.55
CA ALA A 664 -3.70 -9.79 32.26
C ALA A 664 -3.43 -9.76 33.77
N THR A 665 -3.14 -10.92 34.36
CA THR A 665 -2.85 -11.09 35.79
C THR A 665 -1.38 -10.76 36.12
N THR A 666 -0.46 -11.21 35.26
CA THR A 666 0.99 -11.02 35.40
C THR A 666 1.57 -10.56 34.06
N PRO A 667 1.43 -9.27 33.68
CA PRO A 667 1.96 -8.79 32.42
C PRO A 667 3.49 -8.92 32.36
N PRO A 668 4.07 -9.56 31.32
CA PRO A 668 5.52 -9.62 31.14
C PRO A 668 6.13 -8.28 30.71
N VAL A 669 5.34 -7.20 30.73
CA VAL A 669 5.69 -5.84 30.31
C VAL A 669 5.44 -4.85 31.44
N ASN A 670 6.44 -4.02 31.74
CA ASN A 670 6.33 -2.92 32.67
C ASN A 670 6.21 -1.60 31.90
N ILE A 671 5.10 -0.86 32.05
CA ILE A 671 4.91 0.46 31.41
C ILE A 671 5.61 1.51 32.26
N THR A 672 6.89 1.74 31.97
CA THR A 672 7.74 2.66 32.73
C THR A 672 7.35 4.12 32.51
N HIS A 673 6.87 4.47 31.30
CA HIS A 673 6.45 5.81 30.93
C HIS A 673 5.33 5.77 29.90
N ASN A 674 4.26 6.55 30.09
CA ASN A 674 3.30 6.88 29.04
C ASN A 674 2.89 8.36 29.14
N THR A 675 3.67 9.24 28.49
CA THR A 675 3.52 10.71 28.56
C THR A 675 3.71 11.37 27.17
N PRO A 676 3.24 12.61 26.96
CA PRO A 676 3.46 13.33 25.70
C PRO A 676 4.93 13.65 25.36
N ARG A 677 5.86 13.44 26.31
CA ARG A 677 7.32 13.64 26.15
C ARG A 677 8.10 12.34 25.97
N LEU A 678 7.60 11.24 26.53
CA LEU A 678 8.26 9.95 26.58
C LEU A 678 7.23 8.82 26.78
N GLN A 679 7.27 7.81 25.90
CA GLN A 679 6.51 6.57 26.03
C GLN A 679 7.49 5.39 25.97
N ALA A 680 7.50 4.52 26.98
CA ALA A 680 8.49 3.46 27.10
C ALA A 680 8.01 2.27 27.94
N ILE A 681 8.34 1.06 27.48
CA ILE A 681 8.14 -0.19 28.21
C ILE A 681 9.48 -0.87 28.51
N GLN A 682 9.49 -1.68 29.56
CA GLN A 682 10.44 -2.75 29.75
C GLN A 682 9.77 -4.09 29.46
N PHE A 683 10.50 -5.00 28.81
CA PHE A 683 10.15 -6.40 28.55
C PHE A 683 11.41 -7.24 28.78
N ASN A 684 11.45 -8.01 29.87
CA ASN A 684 12.63 -8.75 30.33
C ASN A 684 13.91 -7.85 30.38
N ASN A 685 15.05 -8.37 29.92
CA ASN A 685 16.30 -7.63 29.68
C ASN A 685 16.27 -6.72 28.43
N THR A 686 15.16 -6.06 28.13
CA THR A 686 15.06 -5.07 27.03
C THR A 686 14.14 -3.91 27.41
N VAL A 687 14.55 -2.70 27.05
CA VAL A 687 13.80 -1.45 27.22
C VAL A 687 13.59 -0.81 25.85
N MET A 688 12.36 -0.39 25.58
CA MET A 688 11.93 0.15 24.29
C MET A 688 11.27 1.51 24.54
N ALA A 689 11.68 2.58 23.85
CA ALA A 689 11.25 3.94 24.14
C ALA A 689 11.18 4.86 22.92
N ASN A 690 10.10 5.63 22.81
CA ASN A 690 10.01 6.80 21.95
C ASN A 690 10.20 8.08 22.79
N PHE A 691 11.34 8.74 22.58
CA PHE A 691 11.67 10.03 23.18
C PHE A 691 11.15 11.15 22.28
N TRP A 692 9.91 11.59 22.50
CA TRP A 692 9.28 12.72 21.79
C TRP A 692 9.99 14.05 22.09
N SER A 693 10.59 14.15 23.27
CA SER A 693 11.62 15.13 23.63
C SER A 693 12.79 14.40 24.30
N GLY A 694 13.93 15.07 24.47
CA GLY A 694 15.02 14.54 25.28
C GLY A 694 14.57 14.15 26.70
N GLY A 695 15.20 13.13 27.28
CA GLY A 695 14.81 12.50 28.54
C GLY A 695 15.82 11.46 29.02
N THR A 696 15.53 10.79 30.13
CA THR A 696 16.43 9.77 30.72
C THR A 696 15.64 8.59 31.26
N ILE A 697 16.14 7.38 31.02
CA ILE A 697 15.64 6.12 31.56
C ILE A 697 16.84 5.32 32.08
N GLY A 698 16.84 5.00 33.39
CA GLY A 698 17.95 4.28 34.02
C GLY A 698 19.30 4.97 33.79
N TYR A 699 20.22 4.27 33.13
CA TYR A 699 21.55 4.76 32.77
C TYR A 699 21.63 5.48 31.40
N LEU A 700 20.54 5.52 30.63
CA LEU A 700 20.52 6.09 29.27
C LEU A 700 19.76 7.41 29.22
N THR A 701 20.44 8.46 28.75
CA THR A 701 19.86 9.78 28.47
C THR A 701 19.85 10.02 26.96
N ALA A 702 18.67 10.19 26.38
CA ALA A 702 18.53 10.71 25.02
C ALA A 702 18.48 12.25 25.07
N VAL A 703 19.45 12.93 24.45
CA VAL A 703 19.47 14.41 24.38
C VAL A 703 18.54 14.90 23.27
N THR A 704 18.62 14.23 22.13
CA THR A 704 17.79 14.47 20.95
C THR A 704 16.55 13.57 20.97
N PRO A 705 15.41 14.03 20.44
CA PRO A 705 14.29 13.15 20.15
C PRO A 705 14.71 11.96 19.27
N CYS A 706 14.29 10.74 19.62
CA CYS A 706 14.63 9.51 18.87
C CYS A 706 13.68 8.34 19.22
N SER A 707 13.63 7.34 18.34
CA SER A 707 13.13 6.01 18.67
C SER A 707 14.33 5.13 19.06
N ILE A 708 14.23 4.37 20.15
CA ILE A 708 15.36 3.59 20.68
C ILE A 708 14.90 2.32 21.39
N THR A 709 15.63 1.24 21.18
CA THR A 709 15.57 0.01 21.98
C THR A 709 16.97 -0.38 22.44
N TRP A 710 17.11 -0.80 23.70
CA TRP A 710 18.36 -1.34 24.23
C TRP A 710 18.10 -2.51 25.16
N GLY A 711 19.07 -3.42 25.25
CA GLY A 711 18.90 -4.66 26.01
C GLY A 711 20.11 -5.57 25.94
N TYR A 712 20.11 -6.60 26.77
CA TYR A 712 21.15 -7.62 26.75
C TYR A 712 20.97 -8.57 25.56
N SER A 713 22.08 -9.18 25.14
CA SER A 713 22.17 -9.85 23.85
C SER A 713 23.44 -10.69 23.69
N GLY A 714 23.44 -11.55 22.66
CA GLY A 714 24.49 -12.55 22.44
C GLY A 714 24.24 -13.84 23.22
N VAL A 715 25.17 -14.79 23.12
CA VAL A 715 25.18 -15.98 24.00
C VAL A 715 25.38 -15.51 25.45
N GLU A 716 24.62 -16.10 26.37
CA GLU A 716 24.64 -15.78 27.81
C GLU A 716 24.33 -14.30 28.15
N ASP A 717 23.74 -13.52 27.25
CA ASP A 717 23.46 -12.08 27.45
C ASP A 717 24.73 -11.20 27.59
N LYS A 718 25.86 -11.62 27.00
CA LYS A 718 27.21 -10.99 27.13
C LYS A 718 27.38 -9.56 26.60
N TYR A 719 26.45 -9.05 25.78
CA TYR A 719 26.52 -7.72 25.19
C TYR A 719 25.32 -6.85 25.59
N LEU A 720 25.56 -5.57 25.92
CA LEU A 720 24.53 -4.54 25.88
C LEU A 720 24.47 -3.96 24.46
N THR A 721 23.40 -4.25 23.73
CA THR A 721 23.14 -3.64 22.42
C THR A 721 22.19 -2.46 22.55
N ILE A 722 22.35 -1.46 21.67
CA ILE A 722 21.49 -0.31 21.48
C ILE A 722 21.15 -0.23 19.99
N SER A 723 19.89 -0.01 19.64
CA SER A 723 19.41 0.27 18.28
C SER A 723 18.53 1.53 18.28
N VAL A 724 18.74 2.43 17.33
CA VAL A 724 18.22 3.81 17.33
C VAL A 724 17.78 4.23 15.93
N SER A 725 16.73 5.05 15.81
CA SER A 725 16.40 5.74 14.55
C SER A 725 15.89 7.17 14.79
N ASP A 726 15.84 7.97 13.71
CA ASP A 726 15.14 9.25 13.63
C ASP A 726 13.84 9.11 12.81
N PRO A 727 12.66 8.97 13.44
CA PRO A 727 11.38 8.93 12.74
C PRO A 727 10.97 10.25 12.08
N THR A 728 11.67 11.37 12.33
CA THR A 728 11.42 12.64 11.63
C THR A 728 12.08 12.68 10.25
N GLN A 729 13.21 11.97 10.09
CA GLN A 729 14.12 12.11 8.95
C GLN A 729 14.57 13.57 8.70
N LYS A 730 14.68 14.37 9.78
CA LYS A 730 15.09 15.79 9.76
C LYS A 730 16.29 16.08 10.66
N ALA A 731 16.65 15.18 11.58
CA ALA A 731 17.85 15.35 12.38
C ALA A 731 19.10 15.17 11.50
N THR A 732 20.17 15.90 11.82
CA THR A 732 21.51 15.58 11.29
C THR A 732 22.27 14.62 12.21
N ARG A 733 21.98 14.66 13.51
CA ARG A 733 22.58 13.76 14.50
C ARG A 733 21.59 13.40 15.61
N ILE A 734 21.73 12.19 16.15
CA ILE A 734 21.21 11.80 17.46
C ILE A 734 22.37 11.83 18.47
N VAL A 735 22.10 12.26 19.69
CA VAL A 735 23.08 12.24 20.80
C VAL A 735 22.48 11.57 22.02
N LEU A 736 23.16 10.52 22.50
CA LEU A 736 22.86 9.83 23.74
C LEU A 736 24.04 9.95 24.72
N PHE A 737 23.74 9.92 26.01
CA PHE A 737 24.71 9.62 27.06
C PHE A 737 24.31 8.30 27.71
N LEU A 738 25.26 7.39 27.86
CA LEU A 738 25.09 6.11 28.53
C LEU A 738 26.09 6.05 29.69
N ASN A 739 25.59 5.98 30.91
CA ASN A 739 26.37 5.97 32.14
C ASN A 739 26.08 4.71 32.97
N ASP A 740 26.27 3.57 32.32
CA ASP A 740 26.02 2.22 32.82
C ASP A 740 27.35 1.63 33.35
N PRO A 741 27.49 1.30 34.65
CA PRO A 741 28.77 0.88 35.21
C PRO A 741 29.28 -0.46 34.64
N ASP A 742 28.42 -1.26 34.01
CA ASP A 742 28.74 -2.62 33.56
C ASP A 742 29.18 -2.69 32.09
N ILE A 743 29.27 -1.58 31.34
CA ILE A 743 29.79 -1.60 29.95
C ILE A 743 31.32 -1.46 29.85
N GLY A 744 31.90 -2.31 29.00
CA GLY A 744 33.32 -2.40 28.68
C GLY A 744 33.64 -2.02 27.23
N GLY A 745 34.32 -2.91 26.50
CA GLY A 745 34.73 -2.68 25.12
C GLY A 745 33.55 -2.48 24.15
N VAL A 746 33.85 -1.95 22.97
CA VAL A 746 32.89 -1.90 21.85
C VAL A 746 33.05 -3.19 21.06
N ALA A 747 32.02 -4.03 21.04
CA ALA A 747 32.02 -5.29 20.29
C ALA A 747 31.65 -5.06 18.82
N GLU A 748 30.71 -4.16 18.54
CA GLU A 748 30.18 -3.87 17.20
C GLU A 748 29.61 -2.44 17.17
N ARG A 749 29.69 -1.75 16.02
CA ARG A 749 28.96 -0.50 15.76
C ARG A 749 28.80 -0.26 14.26
N ASP A 750 27.73 0.43 13.88
CA ASP A 750 27.62 1.02 12.54
C ASP A 750 28.58 2.20 12.35
N ASP A 751 29.00 2.44 11.10
CA ASP A 751 29.92 3.53 10.74
C ASP A 751 29.38 4.94 11.04
N SER A 752 28.06 5.08 11.10
CA SER A 752 27.37 6.32 11.50
C SER A 752 27.64 6.71 12.96
N ILE A 753 28.08 5.78 13.81
CA ILE A 753 28.17 5.95 15.26
C ILE A 753 29.57 6.32 15.70
N GLN A 754 29.71 7.53 16.23
CA GLN A 754 30.92 8.04 16.89
C GLN A 754 30.77 7.91 18.41
N LEU A 755 31.80 7.39 19.07
CA LEU A 755 31.82 7.12 20.50
C LEU A 755 32.90 7.96 21.19
N ARG A 756 32.53 8.66 22.26
CA ARG A 756 33.46 9.40 23.12
C ARG A 756 33.24 9.01 24.57
N TRP A 757 34.14 8.19 25.08
CA TRP A 757 34.20 7.76 26.49
C TRP A 757 34.45 8.93 27.46
N GLY A 758 34.29 8.65 28.75
CA GLY A 758 34.63 9.55 29.86
C GLY A 758 36.15 9.82 29.98
N ARG A 759 36.64 10.10 31.20
CA ARG A 759 38.09 10.24 31.39
C ARG A 759 38.78 8.89 31.15
N ALA A 760 39.99 8.90 30.61
CA ALA A 760 40.76 7.67 30.40
C ALA A 760 40.86 6.87 31.72
N GLY A 761 40.53 5.57 31.65
CA GLY A 761 40.40 4.69 32.82
C GLY A 761 39.00 4.62 33.46
N GLN A 762 38.03 5.44 33.03
CA GLN A 762 36.62 5.30 33.41
C GLN A 762 35.88 4.45 32.38
N THR A 763 35.70 3.17 32.68
CA THR A 763 34.65 2.35 32.06
C THR A 763 33.27 2.87 32.46
N GLY A 764 32.22 2.45 31.73
CA GLY A 764 30.85 2.73 32.13
C GLY A 764 30.32 4.16 31.93
N SER A 765 30.98 4.99 31.11
CA SER A 765 30.44 6.31 30.74
C SER A 765 30.85 6.70 29.32
N VAL A 766 29.88 6.85 28.42
CA VAL A 766 30.10 7.12 26.98
C VAL A 766 29.06 8.09 26.40
N THR A 767 29.55 9.04 25.61
CA THR A 767 28.72 9.84 24.69
C THR A 767 28.62 9.09 23.36
N ILE A 768 27.40 8.80 22.92
CA ILE A 768 27.11 8.16 21.63
C ILE A 768 26.55 9.24 20.70
N THR A 769 27.22 9.53 19.59
CA THR A 769 26.75 10.46 18.57
C THR A 769 26.55 9.72 17.26
N ILE A 770 25.33 9.70 16.76
CA ILE A 770 24.92 8.96 15.56
C ILE A 770 24.67 9.98 14.46
N ASN A 771 25.40 9.93 13.35
CA ASN A 771 25.07 10.71 12.17
C ASN A 771 23.84 10.10 11.48
N VAL A 772 22.75 10.86 11.40
CA VAL A 772 21.48 10.40 10.79
C VAL A 772 21.08 11.23 9.56
N GLU A 773 21.87 12.22 9.18
CA GLU A 773 21.66 13.01 7.95
C GLU A 773 21.67 12.11 6.71
N GLY A 774 20.61 12.17 5.89
CA GLY A 774 20.47 11.31 4.71
C GLY A 774 20.30 9.81 5.01
N THR A 775 20.06 9.41 6.26
CA THR A 775 19.89 7.99 6.62
C THR A 775 18.42 7.53 6.62
N HIS A 776 17.49 8.41 6.23
CA HIS A 776 16.10 8.06 5.88
C HIS A 776 15.33 7.23 6.95
N GLY A 777 15.62 7.46 8.24
CA GLY A 777 14.96 6.77 9.35
C GLY A 777 15.42 5.33 9.58
N LYS A 778 16.54 4.91 8.96
CA LYS A 778 17.20 3.61 9.16
C LYS A 778 17.56 3.36 10.63
N THR A 779 17.50 2.10 11.05
CA THR A 779 18.04 1.63 12.34
C THR A 779 19.57 1.73 12.35
N HIS A 780 20.16 2.35 13.38
CA HIS A 780 21.60 2.39 13.66
C HIS A 780 21.89 1.65 14.97
N ARG A 781 22.95 0.82 15.01
CA ARG A 781 23.21 -0.15 16.08
C ARG A 781 24.65 -0.06 16.64
N VAL A 782 24.78 -0.19 17.96
CA VAL A 782 26.05 -0.35 18.69
C VAL A 782 25.90 -1.40 19.79
N SER A 783 26.95 -2.20 19.98
CA SER A 783 27.00 -3.29 20.96
C SER A 783 28.25 -3.14 21.84
N PHE A 784 28.07 -3.12 23.15
CA PHE A 784 29.14 -3.05 24.14
C PHE A 784 29.29 -4.40 24.87
N GLU A 785 30.51 -4.78 25.20
CA GLU A 785 30.80 -5.91 26.09
C GLU A 785 30.34 -5.61 27.52
N ARG A 786 29.86 -6.61 28.25
CA ARG A 786 29.57 -6.49 29.68
C ARG A 786 30.82 -6.85 30.51
N ILE A 787 31.20 -5.98 31.43
CA ILE A 787 32.27 -6.21 32.41
C ILE A 787 31.80 -7.17 33.52
N SER A 788 30.52 -7.13 33.87
CA SER A 788 29.98 -7.99 34.92
C SER A 788 28.58 -8.55 34.60
N TRP A 789 28.33 -9.72 35.17
CA TRP A 789 27.05 -10.43 35.15
C TRP A 789 26.10 -9.98 36.26
N ARG A 790 26.37 -8.86 36.95
CA ARG A 790 25.61 -8.44 38.14
C ARG A 790 24.28 -7.78 37.76
N GLY A 791 23.25 -8.61 37.66
CA GLY A 791 21.86 -8.19 37.62
C GLY A 791 21.21 -8.20 36.23
N THR A 792 19.88 -8.17 36.25
CA THR A 792 18.99 -7.95 35.12
C THR A 792 18.61 -6.47 35.04
N LEU A 793 18.21 -6.00 33.85
CA LEU A 793 17.74 -4.61 33.66
C LEU A 793 16.46 -4.30 34.46
N GLU A 794 15.78 -5.32 34.98
CA GLU A 794 14.62 -5.22 35.89
C GLU A 794 14.98 -4.51 37.20
N SER A 795 16.23 -4.65 37.66
CA SER A 795 16.73 -4.05 38.89
C SER A 795 17.12 -2.56 38.80
N LEU A 796 16.96 -1.93 37.62
CA LEU A 796 17.33 -0.53 37.43
C LEU A 796 16.51 0.42 38.35
N PRO A 797 17.11 1.50 38.87
CA PRO A 797 16.39 2.50 39.65
C PRO A 797 15.53 3.39 38.73
N TRP A 798 14.33 2.91 38.40
CA TRP A 798 13.27 3.65 37.71
C TRP A 798 12.84 4.85 38.55
N ARG A 799 13.46 6.01 38.30
CA ARG A 799 13.22 7.22 39.11
C ARG A 799 11.77 7.72 38.96
N PRO A 800 11.11 8.15 40.06
CA PRO A 800 9.79 8.77 39.99
C PRO A 800 9.82 10.06 39.13
N PRO A 801 8.66 10.52 38.62
CA PRO A 801 8.59 11.48 37.53
C PRO A 801 9.37 12.77 37.77
N VAL A 802 9.93 13.28 36.67
CA VAL A 802 10.67 14.55 36.61
C VAL A 802 9.84 15.66 37.24
N LYS A 803 10.31 16.20 38.38
CA LYS A 803 9.74 17.41 38.99
C LYS A 803 9.70 18.52 37.94
N GLU A 804 8.56 19.17 37.82
CA GLU A 804 8.37 20.26 36.87
C GLU A 804 9.34 21.40 37.18
N THR A 805 10.32 21.60 36.32
CA THR A 805 11.05 22.87 36.24
C THR A 805 10.11 23.90 35.62
N THR A 806 9.29 24.51 36.47
CA THR A 806 8.46 25.68 36.13
C THR A 806 9.36 26.88 35.83
N THR A 807 9.88 26.93 34.60
CA THR A 807 10.56 28.11 34.06
C THR A 807 9.53 29.21 33.85
N SER A 808 9.23 29.95 34.92
CA SER A 808 8.37 31.13 34.90
C SER A 808 9.03 32.26 34.12
N THR A 809 8.78 32.30 32.81
CA THR A 809 9.05 33.48 31.98
C THR A 809 8.10 34.61 32.38
N THR A 810 8.43 35.29 33.48
CA THR A 810 7.71 36.44 34.01
C THR A 810 7.91 37.64 33.09
N THR A 811 7.09 37.70 32.03
CA THR A 811 7.11 38.76 31.02
C THR A 811 6.79 40.12 31.66
N THR A 812 7.84 40.83 32.08
CA THR A 812 7.71 42.09 32.83
C THR A 812 7.31 43.21 31.88
N ALA A 813 6.06 43.66 31.95
CA ALA A 813 5.51 44.67 31.05
C ALA A 813 6.17 46.05 31.27
N SER A 814 6.94 46.53 30.28
CA SER A 814 7.56 47.86 30.32
C SER A 814 6.60 48.95 29.87
N ARG A 815 6.44 49.96 30.74
CA ARG A 815 5.44 51.03 30.69
C ARG A 815 5.83 52.15 29.71
N ARG A 816 4.89 52.60 28.86
CA ARG A 816 5.09 53.79 27.99
C ARG A 816 5.40 55.05 28.81
N VAL A 817 6.42 55.81 28.39
CA VAL A 817 6.65 57.21 28.75
C VAL A 817 6.98 58.01 27.48
N ARG A 818 6.66 59.30 27.44
CA ARG A 818 6.82 60.19 26.27
C ARG A 818 8.25 60.75 26.14
N PRO A 819 8.71 61.11 24.93
CA PRO A 819 9.99 61.80 24.73
C PRO A 819 9.89 63.30 25.07
N ALA A 820 11.05 63.88 25.42
CA ALA A 820 11.29 65.33 25.47
C ALA A 820 12.63 65.65 24.78
N ALA A 821 12.77 66.84 24.21
CA ALA A 821 13.95 67.28 23.46
C ALA A 821 14.90 68.12 24.38
N THR A 822 16.13 68.54 24.02
CA THR A 822 16.62 69.19 22.79
C THR A 822 18.18 69.23 22.74
N LYS A 823 18.72 69.81 21.66
CA LYS A 823 20.06 70.46 21.49
C LYS A 823 21.24 69.66 20.89
N LYS A 824 21.46 69.97 19.60
CA LYS A 824 22.75 70.09 18.87
C LYS A 824 23.64 71.19 19.52
N PRO A 825 24.98 71.30 19.26
CA PRO A 825 25.47 71.73 17.92
C PRO A 825 26.93 71.41 17.48
N LEU A 826 27.20 71.61 16.16
CA LEU A 826 28.48 71.99 15.49
C LEU A 826 29.72 71.04 15.55
N VAL A 827 30.68 70.99 14.59
CA VAL A 827 30.68 71.26 13.12
C VAL A 827 31.99 70.74 12.43
N ASN A 828 32.03 70.81 11.09
CA ASN A 828 33.18 70.84 10.14
C ASN A 828 33.48 69.63 9.21
N ASN A 829 34.13 69.98 8.09
CA ASN A 829 34.16 69.40 6.73
C ASN A 829 35.63 69.22 6.26
N PRO A 830 35.99 68.76 5.03
CA PRO A 830 35.27 68.76 3.73
C PRO A 830 35.26 67.35 3.03
N THR A 831 35.20 67.07 1.70
CA THR A 831 35.53 67.81 0.44
C THR A 831 34.93 67.14 -0.84
N VAL A 832 35.06 67.78 -2.03
CA VAL A 832 35.45 67.23 -3.38
C VAL A 832 35.22 65.71 -3.62
N THR A 833 34.53 65.21 -4.65
CA THR A 833 34.03 65.71 -5.98
C THR A 833 32.96 64.72 -6.57
N SER A 834 32.33 64.80 -7.78
CA SER A 834 32.24 65.74 -8.94
C SER A 834 31.09 65.34 -9.89
N ALA A 835 30.59 66.28 -10.71
CA ALA A 835 30.05 66.15 -12.10
C ALA A 835 28.93 65.13 -12.47
N LYS A 836 27.97 65.39 -13.39
CA LYS A 836 27.30 66.62 -13.93
C LYS A 836 26.14 66.20 -14.90
N ILE A 837 24.93 66.80 -14.78
CA ILE A 837 23.95 67.22 -15.86
C ILE A 837 23.46 66.15 -16.92
N GLY A 838 22.22 66.11 -17.46
CA GLY A 838 20.97 66.87 -17.27
C GLY A 838 19.84 66.61 -18.33
N HIS A 839 18.60 67.05 -18.01
CA HIS A 839 17.29 67.18 -18.72
C HIS A 839 16.99 66.78 -20.21
N LYS A 840 15.84 66.06 -20.42
CA LYS A 840 14.51 66.42 -21.10
C LYS A 840 14.46 67.34 -22.37
N PRO A 841 13.35 67.41 -23.19
CA PRO A 841 12.15 66.54 -23.39
C PRO A 841 11.59 66.44 -24.88
N VAL A 842 10.33 65.96 -25.06
CA VAL A 842 9.42 66.02 -26.27
C VAL A 842 9.87 65.09 -27.47
N THR A 843 9.11 64.65 -28.49
CA THR A 843 7.75 65.00 -29.03
C THR A 843 6.85 63.79 -29.44
N ALA A 844 5.99 63.89 -30.49
CA ALA A 844 4.63 63.31 -30.54
C ALA A 844 3.92 63.27 -31.92
N LYS A 845 2.98 62.31 -32.13
CA LYS A 845 1.70 62.36 -32.92
C LYS A 845 0.91 61.03 -32.78
N GLN A 846 -0.39 61.03 -32.42
CA GLN A 846 -1.61 60.81 -33.25
C GLN A 846 -1.71 59.43 -33.95
N LYS A 847 -2.85 58.70 -34.09
CA LYS A 847 -4.32 58.85 -33.82
C LYS A 847 -4.97 57.45 -34.05
N THR A 848 -6.18 56.99 -33.64
CA THR A 848 -7.27 57.34 -32.68
C THR A 848 -8.12 56.06 -32.43
N GLY A 849 -8.64 55.76 -31.23
CA GLY A 849 -10.09 55.84 -30.91
C GLY A 849 -10.76 54.45 -30.74
N THR A 850 -11.84 54.23 -29.97
CA THR A 850 -12.59 55.12 -29.02
C THR A 850 -13.57 54.32 -28.12
N VAL A 851 -13.70 54.70 -26.82
CA VAL A 851 -14.95 54.70 -25.97
C VAL A 851 -15.57 53.32 -25.55
N SER A 852 -16.08 53.05 -24.32
CA SER A 852 -16.19 53.71 -22.99
C SER A 852 -16.35 52.65 -21.86
N LYS A 853 -15.68 52.74 -20.69
CA LYS A 853 -16.17 53.32 -19.39
C LYS A 853 -17.55 52.81 -18.90
N SER A 854 -17.63 51.99 -17.83
CA SER A 854 -17.71 52.31 -16.36
C SER A 854 -19.16 52.57 -15.86
N SER A 855 -19.62 52.35 -14.62
CA SER A 855 -19.01 52.04 -13.30
C SER A 855 -20.03 51.53 -12.25
N VAL A 856 -19.56 50.84 -11.20
CA VAL A 856 -20.02 50.77 -9.77
C VAL A 856 -21.50 51.12 -9.40
N GLY A 857 -22.21 50.22 -8.69
CA GLY A 857 -23.48 50.56 -8.01
C GLY A 857 -24.11 49.46 -7.10
N THR A 858 -24.26 49.75 -5.81
CA THR A 858 -24.76 48.93 -4.68
C THR A 858 -26.14 48.23 -4.77
N VAL A 859 -26.17 46.99 -4.25
CA VAL A 859 -27.19 46.33 -3.38
C VAL A 859 -28.66 46.82 -3.38
N LYS A 860 -29.60 45.90 -3.67
CA LYS A 860 -30.90 45.75 -2.95
C LYS A 860 -31.53 44.36 -3.15
N THR A 861 -32.41 43.96 -2.23
CA THR A 861 -33.12 42.66 -2.18
C THR A 861 -34.53 42.73 -2.77
N VAL A 862 -35.09 41.59 -3.24
CA VAL A 862 -36.55 41.28 -3.27
C VAL A 862 -36.79 39.77 -3.56
N LYS A 863 -38.05 39.32 -3.36
CA LYS A 863 -38.53 37.91 -3.29
C LYS A 863 -38.75 37.21 -4.66
N PRO A 864 -38.86 35.85 -4.69
CA PRO A 864 -39.12 35.06 -5.90
C PRO A 864 -40.61 35.05 -6.34
N VAL A 865 -40.87 34.59 -7.58
CA VAL A 865 -42.19 34.50 -8.21
C VAL A 865 -42.42 33.10 -8.82
N LYS A 866 -43.63 32.54 -8.66
CA LYS A 866 -44.11 31.30 -9.32
C LYS A 866 -44.85 31.62 -10.63
N PRO A 867 -45.04 30.62 -11.50
CA PRO A 867 -46.30 30.44 -12.23
C PRO A 867 -46.99 29.09 -11.95
N ASN A 868 -48.33 29.10 -11.89
CA ASN A 868 -49.19 27.93 -12.08
C ASN A 868 -49.72 27.96 -13.54
N LEU A 869 -49.82 26.85 -14.31
CA LEU A 869 -50.70 25.67 -14.18
C LEU A 869 -52.16 25.93 -14.61
N LYS A 870 -52.58 25.35 -15.76
CA LYS A 870 -53.95 24.98 -16.24
C LYS A 870 -53.77 24.31 -17.64
N THR A 871 -54.01 23.01 -17.92
CA THR A 871 -55.21 22.10 -17.83
C THR A 871 -56.17 22.16 -19.02
N ALA A 872 -56.34 21.03 -19.73
CA ALA A 872 -57.48 20.70 -20.59
C ALA A 872 -57.66 19.17 -20.73
N GLU A 873 -58.91 18.72 -20.77
CA GLU A 873 -59.45 17.35 -21.01
C GLU A 873 -60.55 17.47 -22.11
N PRO A 874 -61.30 16.43 -22.61
CA PRO A 874 -61.46 15.04 -22.14
C PRO A 874 -61.56 13.90 -23.21
N SER A 875 -61.57 12.63 -22.73
CA SER A 875 -62.43 11.43 -23.03
C SER A 875 -63.16 11.21 -24.39
N PRO A 876 -63.66 9.98 -24.78
CA PRO A 876 -63.94 8.78 -23.95
C PRO A 876 -63.66 7.35 -24.55
N ARG A 877 -63.70 6.31 -23.66
CA ARG A 877 -64.30 4.92 -23.74
C ARG A 877 -64.29 4.11 -25.07
N THR A 878 -64.16 2.77 -25.14
CA THR A 878 -64.13 1.58 -24.21
C THR A 878 -63.60 0.36 -25.03
N SER A 879 -63.46 -0.94 -24.65
CA SER A 879 -63.60 -1.86 -23.47
C SER A 879 -63.01 -3.25 -23.90
N GLY A 880 -62.80 -4.30 -23.10
CA GLY A 880 -62.90 -4.56 -21.65
C GLY A 880 -62.87 -6.08 -21.34
N TYR A 881 -62.77 -6.47 -20.04
CA TYR A 881 -62.87 -7.86 -19.48
C TYR A 881 -61.78 -8.89 -19.90
N SER A 882 -61.44 -9.99 -19.18
CA SER A 882 -61.52 -10.40 -17.75
C SER A 882 -60.95 -11.84 -17.58
N THR A 883 -60.49 -12.40 -16.44
CA THR A 883 -59.93 -12.00 -15.12
C THR A 883 -59.48 -13.31 -14.41
N GLY A 884 -58.44 -13.32 -13.56
CA GLY A 884 -58.13 -14.50 -12.72
C GLY A 884 -56.94 -14.35 -11.76
N THR A 885 -57.16 -14.67 -10.47
CA THR A 885 -56.16 -14.71 -9.37
C THR A 885 -56.34 -15.97 -8.53
N LEU A 886 -55.29 -16.44 -7.84
CA LEU A 886 -55.39 -17.20 -6.57
C LEU A 886 -54.04 -17.35 -5.84
N ARG A 887 -54.07 -17.94 -4.64
CA ARG A 887 -52.94 -18.06 -3.67
C ARG A 887 -52.22 -19.43 -3.76
N PRO A 888 -51.01 -19.56 -3.19
CA PRO A 888 -50.45 -20.83 -2.76
C PRO A 888 -50.75 -21.14 -1.27
N GLU A 889 -50.98 -22.41 -0.95
CA GLU A 889 -50.92 -22.99 0.41
C GLU A 889 -49.96 -24.20 0.42
N ALA A 890 -49.64 -24.74 1.60
CA ALA A 890 -48.55 -25.70 1.79
C ALA A 890 -48.95 -27.19 1.64
N VAL A 891 -47.99 -28.04 1.27
CA VAL A 891 -48.07 -29.52 1.33
C VAL A 891 -46.73 -30.09 1.81
N THR A 892 -46.75 -31.22 2.52
CA THR A 892 -45.58 -31.89 3.13
C THR A 892 -45.53 -33.40 2.84
N THR A 893 -44.33 -34.00 2.86
CA THR A 893 -44.03 -35.47 2.76
C THR A 893 -44.40 -36.16 1.43
N SER A 894 -43.77 -37.24 0.94
CA SER A 894 -42.70 -38.17 1.41
C SER A 894 -41.83 -38.59 0.17
N SER A 895 -40.90 -39.57 0.09
CA SER A 895 -40.47 -40.70 0.96
C SER A 895 -38.97 -41.06 0.69
N ILE A 896 -38.54 -42.32 0.92
CA ILE A 896 -37.14 -42.82 0.88
C ILE A 896 -37.09 -44.27 0.31
N PRO A 897 -36.10 -44.64 -0.55
CA PRO A 897 -35.23 -45.79 -0.21
C PRO A 897 -33.74 -45.72 -0.66
N LYS A 898 -32.86 -45.72 0.35
CA LYS A 898 -31.49 -46.28 0.47
C LYS A 898 -30.78 -46.94 -0.74
N SER A 899 -29.47 -46.67 -0.89
CA SER A 899 -28.39 -47.69 -0.84
C SER A 899 -26.98 -47.04 -0.70
N ILE A 900 -25.97 -47.82 -0.28
CA ILE A 900 -24.68 -47.35 0.30
C ILE A 900 -23.54 -48.29 -0.13
N PRO A 901 -22.40 -47.77 -0.65
CA PRO A 901 -21.10 -47.93 0.04
C PRO A 901 -20.12 -46.75 -0.13
N SER A 902 -19.00 -46.79 0.60
CA SER A 902 -17.78 -45.96 0.43
C SER A 902 -16.58 -46.81 -0.04
N PRO A 903 -15.46 -46.19 -0.45
CA PRO A 903 -14.15 -46.49 0.17
C PRO A 903 -13.57 -45.20 0.82
N VAL A 904 -12.88 -45.21 1.96
CA VAL A 904 -11.68 -45.95 2.43
C VAL A 904 -10.37 -45.34 1.91
N SER A 905 -9.53 -44.99 2.89
CA SER A 905 -8.22 -44.32 2.88
C SER A 905 -7.25 -44.58 1.71
N HIS A 906 -6.50 -43.53 1.37
CA HIS A 906 -5.04 -43.62 1.52
C HIS A 906 -4.39 -42.30 1.95
#